data_AF-A0A413VUF7-F1
#
_entry.id   AF-A0A413VUF7-F1
#
_cell.length_a   1.000
_cell.length_b   1.000
_cell.length_c   1.000
_cell.angle_alpha   90.00
_cell.angle_beta   90.00
_cell.angle_gamma   90.00
#
_symmetry.space_group_name_H-M   'P 1'
#
loop_
_entity.id
_entity.type
_entity.pdbx_description
1 polymer ?
#
loop_
_entity_poly.entity_id
_entity_poly.type
_entity_poly.pdbx_seq_one_letter_code
_entity_poly.pdbx_strand_id
1 'polypeptide(L)'
;MLYKKLITTLLLPLCMGTMYAQQLAFPGAEGYGRFAKGARASESPEIYHVTNLDDSGKGSLRDAVSQPNRIIVFDVAGVIKLKSRLVFSKNLTIAGQTAPGEGVVVYGNGVSFSAAENIIVRYLRIRMGIGGTSGADAAGIANGGNMIFDHVSATWGLDENFSINWDSKGFEPYNITIQNSIIGQGIMVHACGGLIQTNGGVTLYRNLYIDNKTRNPKVKGLNQFVNNVVYNWGEGGAYILGDTEASSWGVITNNYFIKGPVEGTKAFTRAKAAFQVYQKGNMIDYNKDGILNGYEATEDDYRRDASNPESENVTFVKSIDEFDYSDYDRRKLVDGEKVVVTTIPEKHPVIEGETTAAEAYDWIINRVGASLPVRDEADNYMIDELLSLGTKGALLSGESELGLPNGVGNIFDGEKMLDTDNDGMPDVWEDANGLDKNNPNDALLMAENGYLNIENYVNSITAPMPYVKYPTNLQLTSLSTDYLSFKWVNNAPESTSVILEYSIDNKDFTSISLAPGTTTHKLESLAPNTTYYIRLKTVNGEKESLYTSTQEFATRGVPAPPIASVNPIPGNETTITDYTSVRLSWENKTGAWAGALSYTVYLGKSVEDMDVVLTASTANVVTVNVEAATTYYWRVDAKNLLGDCKGDVWSFTTGTKPERGKVAYYSFNETEGTILENMYGENATAKDFTPLWVKGIQNNAAQFDKANAAFVQEHYDALTLGNESFSIELWFKSAGGSVDWYLLHKGSHATNSYEGATGKWFGIQYQKNSKNDRLTWAVDDDVTKTDINVTGATTKYFNNEWVHLVCVRDVEEKQLKMYANGILVASGADKTGDIGTIERMAIGNCNTAYENGFQGLMDELTIYNEALTAEEVSDHYKQGTSTHIENIITPNTGCAYPMPFADDFYISVMGAEDLTAQVSVMNTAGQTVYQAQVIIQGGIAHVANVGFLPKGYYVYTLKIDQRILVGKIVK
;
A
#
# COMPACT_ATOMS: atom_id res chain seq x y z
N MET A 1 -57.22 -83.73 -23.43
CA MET A 1 -57.40 -83.35 -24.84
C MET A 1 -56.78 -81.97 -25.04
N LEU A 2 -55.95 -81.82 -26.09
CA LEU A 2 -55.35 -80.59 -26.67
C LEU A 2 -54.39 -79.74 -25.78
N TYR A 3 -53.06 -79.83 -25.99
CA TYR A 3 -52.19 -79.01 -26.89
C TYR A 3 -51.96 -77.56 -26.40
N LYS A 4 -50.83 -77.23 -25.73
CA LYS A 4 -49.53 -76.71 -26.25
C LYS A 4 -49.61 -75.39 -27.06
N LYS A 5 -49.09 -74.27 -26.50
CA LYS A 5 -47.90 -73.49 -26.99
C LYS A 5 -47.74 -72.09 -26.34
N LEU A 6 -46.50 -71.85 -25.87
CA LEU A 6 -45.71 -70.61 -25.66
C LEU A 6 -46.39 -69.28 -25.25
N ILE A 7 -46.02 -68.75 -24.06
CA ILE A 7 -45.59 -67.35 -23.89
C ILE A 7 -44.39 -67.33 -22.91
N THR A 8 -43.37 -66.58 -23.31
CA THR A 8 -42.03 -66.41 -22.73
C THR A 8 -42.05 -65.76 -21.35
N THR A 9 -41.27 -66.32 -20.41
CA THR A 9 -40.95 -65.74 -19.10
C THR A 9 -39.95 -64.60 -19.27
N LEU A 10 -40.29 -63.38 -18.82
CA LEU A 10 -39.33 -62.31 -18.54
C LEU A 10 -39.35 -62.06 -17.03
N LEU A 11 -38.28 -62.45 -16.33
CA LEU A 11 -38.02 -62.01 -14.96
C LEU A 11 -37.60 -60.54 -15.01
N LEU A 12 -38.35 -59.65 -14.36
CA LEU A 12 -37.85 -58.35 -13.90
C LEU A 12 -37.56 -58.44 -12.39
N PRO A 13 -36.35 -58.11 -11.92
CA PRO A 13 -36.11 -57.91 -10.50
C PRO A 13 -36.67 -56.54 -10.09
N LEU A 14 -37.57 -56.53 -9.09
CA LEU A 14 -37.93 -55.32 -8.35
C LEU A 14 -36.68 -54.82 -7.62
N CYS A 15 -36.03 -53.77 -8.14
CA CYS A 15 -35.14 -52.93 -7.35
C CYS A 15 -36.00 -51.99 -6.51
N MET A 16 -36.29 -52.36 -5.26
CA MET A 16 -36.69 -51.39 -4.24
C MET A 16 -35.46 -50.56 -3.88
N GLY A 17 -35.24 -49.46 -4.60
CA GLY A 17 -34.29 -48.44 -4.16
C GLY A 17 -34.87 -47.75 -2.92
N THR A 18 -34.17 -47.82 -1.80
CA THR A 18 -34.45 -46.97 -0.64
C THR A 18 -34.19 -45.51 -1.05
N MET A 19 -35.26 -44.71 -1.13
CA MET A 19 -35.13 -43.25 -1.27
C MET A 19 -34.65 -42.70 0.07
N TYR A 20 -33.36 -42.37 0.18
CA TYR A 20 -32.87 -41.52 1.27
C TYR A 20 -33.33 -40.08 1.02
N ALA A 21 -33.81 -39.41 2.07
CA ALA A 21 -34.09 -37.98 2.02
C ALA A 21 -32.79 -37.21 1.68
N GLN A 22 -32.91 -36.07 0.98
CA GLN A 22 -31.75 -35.26 0.64
C GLN A 22 -31.06 -34.74 1.91
N GLN A 23 -29.74 -34.92 2.01
CA GLN A 23 -28.95 -34.54 3.19
C GLN A 23 -28.92 -33.03 3.38
N LEU A 24 -29.28 -32.56 4.58
CA LEU A 24 -29.14 -31.14 4.97
C LEU A 24 -27.67 -30.73 5.05
N ALA A 25 -27.41 -29.42 4.96
CA ALA A 25 -26.07 -28.84 5.14
C ALA A 25 -25.49 -29.20 6.51
N PHE A 26 -26.33 -29.04 7.54
CA PHE A 26 -26.15 -29.43 8.93
C PHE A 26 -27.55 -29.56 9.58
N PRO A 27 -27.69 -30.24 10.75
CA PRO A 27 -28.95 -30.28 11.47
C PRO A 27 -29.48 -28.87 11.81
N GLY A 28 -30.71 -28.56 11.39
CA GLY A 28 -31.31 -27.23 11.57
C GLY A 28 -31.05 -26.23 10.43
N ALA A 29 -30.44 -26.67 9.33
CA ALA A 29 -30.37 -25.92 8.08
C ALA A 29 -31.76 -25.81 7.44
N GLU A 30 -32.18 -24.59 7.10
CA GLU A 30 -33.54 -24.28 6.64
C GLU A 30 -33.52 -23.49 5.32
N GLY A 31 -34.66 -23.39 4.62
CA GLY A 31 -34.79 -22.54 3.44
C GLY A 31 -34.14 -23.06 2.16
N TYR A 32 -33.92 -22.20 1.17
CA TYR A 32 -33.39 -22.63 -0.15
C TYR A 32 -31.95 -23.14 -0.09
N GLY A 33 -31.12 -22.60 0.82
CA GLY A 33 -29.73 -23.00 1.00
C GLY A 33 -29.52 -24.27 1.84
N ARG A 34 -30.59 -24.88 2.37
CA ARG A 34 -30.50 -25.97 3.36
C ARG A 34 -29.79 -27.23 2.89
N PHE A 35 -29.59 -27.40 1.59
CA PHE A 35 -28.90 -28.55 1.00
C PHE A 35 -27.50 -28.20 0.45
N ALA A 36 -26.96 -27.03 0.79
CA ALA A 36 -25.57 -26.70 0.52
C ALA A 36 -24.66 -27.81 1.07
N LYS A 37 -23.74 -28.30 0.25
CA LYS A 37 -22.89 -29.44 0.61
C LYS A 37 -21.57 -29.05 1.27
N GLY A 38 -21.18 -27.77 1.18
CA GLY A 38 -19.85 -27.34 1.61
C GLY A 38 -18.75 -28.17 0.93
N ALA A 39 -17.74 -28.55 1.69
CA ALA A 39 -16.64 -29.40 1.22
C ALA A 39 -17.08 -30.81 0.80
N ARG A 40 -18.19 -31.35 1.33
CA ARG A 40 -18.74 -32.66 0.94
C ARG A 40 -19.16 -32.74 -0.53
N ALA A 41 -19.21 -31.60 -1.23
CA ALA A 41 -19.40 -31.59 -2.69
C ALA A 41 -18.20 -32.22 -3.43
N SER A 42 -17.03 -32.31 -2.80
CA SER A 42 -15.83 -32.97 -3.31
C SER A 42 -15.82 -34.45 -2.97
N GLU A 43 -15.29 -35.28 -3.88
CA GLU A 43 -14.96 -36.68 -3.60
C GLU A 43 -13.68 -36.83 -2.75
N SER A 44 -12.92 -35.74 -2.60
CA SER A 44 -11.69 -35.69 -1.80
C SER A 44 -11.59 -34.33 -1.12
N PRO A 45 -12.39 -34.06 -0.08
CA PRO A 45 -12.25 -32.86 0.72
C PRO A 45 -10.92 -32.86 1.49
N GLU A 46 -10.38 -31.67 1.76
CA GLU A 46 -9.19 -31.45 2.59
C GLU A 46 -9.61 -30.73 3.88
N ILE A 47 -9.05 -31.12 5.03
CA ILE A 47 -9.19 -30.38 6.27
C ILE A 47 -8.03 -29.38 6.35
N TYR A 48 -8.35 -28.11 6.53
CA TYR A 48 -7.38 -27.03 6.57
C TYR A 48 -7.47 -26.29 7.91
N HIS A 49 -6.35 -26.22 8.62
CA HIS A 49 -6.24 -25.51 9.89
C HIS A 49 -5.78 -24.07 9.67
N VAL A 50 -6.59 -23.11 10.13
CA VAL A 50 -6.14 -21.73 10.30
C VAL A 50 -5.35 -21.65 11.60
N THR A 51 -4.05 -21.44 11.51
CA THR A 51 -3.09 -21.49 12.63
C THR A 51 -2.44 -20.16 12.95
N ASN A 52 -2.75 -19.10 12.20
CA ASN A 52 -2.30 -17.74 12.48
C ASN A 52 -3.34 -16.69 12.06
N LEU A 53 -3.17 -15.48 12.59
CA LEU A 53 -4.06 -14.34 12.34
C LEU A 53 -3.53 -13.41 11.22
N ASP A 54 -2.50 -13.84 10.49
CA ASP A 54 -1.94 -13.06 9.39
C ASP A 54 -2.95 -12.96 8.25
N ASP A 55 -2.93 -11.86 7.50
CA ASP A 55 -3.81 -11.67 6.35
C ASP A 55 -3.55 -12.68 5.21
N SER A 56 -2.34 -13.21 5.12
CA SER A 56 -1.92 -14.07 4.01
C SER A 56 -0.73 -14.94 4.40
N GLY A 57 -0.55 -16.07 3.70
CA GLY A 57 0.52 -17.03 3.95
C GLY A 57 -0.03 -18.35 4.48
N LYS A 58 0.81 -19.39 4.53
CA LYS A 58 0.40 -20.71 5.01
C LYS A 58 -0.16 -20.60 6.44
N GLY A 59 -1.30 -21.25 6.69
CA GLY A 59 -2.01 -21.20 7.97
C GLY A 59 -2.92 -20.00 8.17
N SER A 60 -2.99 -19.05 7.22
CA SER A 60 -3.94 -17.93 7.28
C SER A 60 -5.32 -18.32 6.75
N LEU A 61 -6.36 -17.60 7.18
CA LEU A 61 -7.71 -17.75 6.61
C LEU A 61 -7.74 -17.49 5.09
N ARG A 62 -6.94 -16.54 4.59
CA ARG A 62 -6.87 -16.24 3.16
C ARG A 62 -6.32 -17.40 2.35
N ASP A 63 -5.28 -18.07 2.84
CA ASP A 63 -4.78 -19.27 2.19
C ASP A 63 -5.84 -20.39 2.22
N ALA A 64 -6.50 -20.58 3.37
CA ALA A 64 -7.55 -21.57 3.56
C ALA A 64 -8.67 -21.44 2.51
N VAL A 65 -9.24 -20.24 2.36
CA VAL A 65 -10.42 -20.00 1.50
C VAL A 65 -10.09 -19.79 0.02
N SER A 66 -8.81 -19.63 -0.34
CA SER A 66 -8.37 -19.40 -1.72
C SER A 66 -8.50 -20.63 -2.62
N GLN A 67 -8.50 -21.84 -2.03
CA GLN A 67 -8.60 -23.11 -2.75
C GLN A 67 -9.96 -23.77 -2.50
N PRO A 68 -10.48 -24.55 -3.45
CA PRO A 68 -11.76 -25.22 -3.27
C PRO A 68 -11.63 -26.49 -2.41
N ASN A 69 -12.78 -27.10 -2.08
CA ASN A 69 -12.89 -28.43 -1.49
C ASN A 69 -12.32 -28.56 -0.08
N ARG A 70 -12.50 -27.54 0.76
CA ARG A 70 -11.90 -27.49 2.10
C ARG A 70 -12.91 -27.39 3.23
N ILE A 71 -12.65 -28.12 4.30
CA ILE A 71 -13.24 -27.93 5.63
C ILE A 71 -12.24 -27.11 6.43
N ILE A 72 -12.60 -25.87 6.73
CA ILE A 72 -11.75 -24.91 7.43
C ILE A 72 -12.10 -24.95 8.93
N VAL A 73 -11.12 -25.34 9.72
CA VAL A 73 -11.14 -25.30 11.20
C VAL A 73 -10.12 -24.29 11.72
N PHE A 74 -10.30 -23.81 12.95
CA PHE A 74 -9.49 -22.74 13.52
C PHE A 74 -8.74 -23.23 14.77
N ASP A 75 -7.42 -23.09 14.75
CA ASP A 75 -6.52 -23.40 15.86
C ASP A 75 -6.20 -22.15 16.71
N VAL A 76 -6.67 -20.97 16.28
CA VAL A 76 -6.40 -19.67 16.91
C VAL A 76 -7.67 -18.84 17.01
N ALA A 77 -7.77 -18.01 18.04
CA ALA A 77 -8.76 -16.94 18.16
C ALA A 77 -8.12 -15.56 18.02
N GLY A 78 -8.91 -14.59 17.55
CA GLY A 78 -8.46 -13.19 17.45
C GLY A 78 -8.96 -12.48 16.20
N VAL A 79 -8.26 -11.39 15.87
CA VAL A 79 -8.65 -10.48 14.78
C VAL A 79 -7.73 -10.68 13.59
N ILE A 80 -8.29 -11.13 12.46
CA ILE A 80 -7.63 -11.22 11.17
C ILE A 80 -7.82 -9.88 10.44
N LYS A 81 -6.76 -9.08 10.36
CA LYS A 81 -6.79 -7.76 9.73
C LYS A 81 -6.51 -7.87 8.23
N LEU A 82 -7.55 -7.70 7.42
CA LEU A 82 -7.47 -7.79 5.97
C LEU A 82 -6.72 -6.59 5.37
N LYS A 83 -5.80 -6.86 4.42
CA LYS A 83 -5.19 -5.81 3.58
C LYS A 83 -5.98 -5.56 2.30
N SER A 84 -6.84 -6.49 1.91
CA SER A 84 -7.69 -6.43 0.72
C SER A 84 -8.91 -7.33 0.89
N ARG A 85 -9.93 -7.18 0.02
CA ARG A 85 -11.13 -8.02 0.02
C ARG A 85 -10.76 -9.51 0.06
N LEU A 86 -11.43 -10.27 0.94
CA LEU A 86 -11.24 -11.71 1.06
C LEU A 86 -12.22 -12.43 0.12
N VAL A 87 -11.71 -13.22 -0.82
CA VAL A 87 -12.51 -13.92 -1.83
C VAL A 87 -12.52 -15.41 -1.53
N PHE A 88 -13.72 -15.98 -1.43
CA PHE A 88 -13.91 -17.39 -1.12
C PHE A 88 -14.03 -18.21 -2.40
N SER A 89 -13.31 -19.33 -2.46
CA SER A 89 -13.46 -20.33 -3.52
C SER A 89 -14.75 -21.15 -3.34
N LYS A 90 -14.90 -22.26 -4.08
CA LYS A 90 -16.08 -23.14 -4.06
C LYS A 90 -15.90 -24.39 -3.18
N ASN A 91 -17.01 -25.02 -2.80
CA ASN A 91 -17.04 -26.26 -2.01
C ASN A 91 -16.31 -26.09 -0.67
N LEU A 92 -16.75 -25.12 0.13
CA LEU A 92 -16.10 -24.77 1.41
C LEU A 92 -17.07 -24.96 2.59
N THR A 93 -16.56 -25.54 3.67
CA THR A 93 -17.21 -25.53 4.99
C THR A 93 -16.34 -24.73 5.94
N ILE A 94 -16.83 -23.58 6.44
CA ILE A 94 -16.11 -22.71 7.38
C ILE A 94 -16.74 -22.90 8.76
N ALA A 95 -16.00 -23.53 9.66
CA ALA A 95 -16.48 -23.90 10.99
C ALA A 95 -15.92 -22.95 12.07
N GLY A 96 -16.41 -21.71 12.13
CA GLY A 96 -15.93 -20.68 13.06
C GLY A 96 -16.02 -21.07 14.54
N GLN A 97 -16.97 -21.96 14.90
CA GLN A 97 -17.14 -22.46 16.26
C GLN A 97 -16.03 -23.41 16.74
N THR A 98 -15.12 -23.84 15.85
CA THR A 98 -13.95 -24.66 16.23
C THR A 98 -12.84 -23.84 16.87
N ALA A 99 -12.84 -22.52 16.65
CA ALA A 99 -11.83 -21.64 17.19
C ALA A 99 -11.78 -21.72 18.73
N PRO A 100 -10.59 -21.70 19.34
CA PRO A 100 -10.46 -21.58 20.79
C PRO A 100 -10.91 -20.20 21.28
N GLY A 101 -10.93 -20.01 22.60
CA GLY A 101 -11.20 -18.71 23.20
C GLY A 101 -12.53 -18.11 22.78
N GLU A 102 -12.49 -16.89 22.22
CA GLU A 102 -13.67 -16.11 21.79
C GLU A 102 -13.95 -16.16 20.28
N GLY A 103 -13.20 -16.97 19.55
CA GLY A 103 -13.36 -17.13 18.10
C GLY A 103 -12.67 -16.06 17.27
N VAL A 104 -13.09 -15.93 16.01
CA VAL A 104 -12.38 -15.14 14.99
C VAL A 104 -13.22 -13.99 14.45
N VAL A 105 -12.56 -12.84 14.28
CA VAL A 105 -13.10 -11.66 13.61
C VAL A 105 -12.29 -11.36 12.36
N VAL A 106 -12.96 -11.24 11.22
CA VAL A 106 -12.37 -10.69 9.99
C VAL A 106 -12.62 -9.19 9.98
N TYR A 107 -11.55 -8.38 9.95
CA TYR A 107 -11.65 -6.93 10.08
C TYR A 107 -10.85 -6.15 9.01
N GLY A 108 -11.33 -4.97 8.62
CA GLY A 108 -10.59 -3.99 7.83
C GLY A 108 -10.86 -4.01 6.33
N ASN A 109 -11.62 -4.99 5.84
CA ASN A 109 -12.22 -4.98 4.51
C ASN A 109 -13.40 -5.97 4.44
N GLY A 110 -14.15 -5.96 3.34
CA GLY A 110 -15.24 -6.88 3.10
C GLY A 110 -14.79 -8.25 2.56
N VAL A 111 -15.75 -9.16 2.45
CA VAL A 111 -15.61 -10.49 1.86
C VAL A 111 -16.46 -10.63 0.59
N SER A 112 -16.14 -11.61 -0.25
CA SER A 112 -16.92 -11.97 -1.43
C SER A 112 -17.08 -13.48 -1.54
N PHE A 113 -18.32 -13.92 -1.69
CA PHE A 113 -18.68 -15.30 -2.05
C PHE A 113 -19.16 -15.39 -3.50
N SER A 114 -18.85 -14.37 -4.31
CA SER A 114 -19.20 -14.36 -5.73
C SER A 114 -18.35 -15.38 -6.50
N ALA A 115 -18.91 -15.95 -7.56
CA ALA A 115 -18.30 -17.00 -8.37
C ALA A 115 -17.97 -18.30 -7.60
N ALA A 116 -18.55 -18.47 -6.40
CA ALA A 116 -18.48 -19.69 -5.61
C ALA A 116 -19.77 -20.51 -5.69
N GLU A 117 -19.70 -21.78 -5.31
CA GLU A 117 -20.87 -22.65 -5.11
C GLU A 117 -20.61 -23.62 -3.95
N ASN A 118 -21.66 -24.16 -3.32
CA ASN A 118 -21.58 -25.09 -2.19
C ASN A 118 -20.77 -24.52 -1.02
N ILE A 119 -21.29 -23.47 -0.40
CA ILE A 119 -20.63 -22.81 0.74
C ILE A 119 -21.47 -23.01 2.00
N ILE A 120 -20.81 -23.41 3.08
CA ILE A 120 -21.36 -23.41 4.43
C ILE A 120 -20.47 -22.48 5.27
N VAL A 121 -21.01 -21.40 5.82
CA VAL A 121 -20.31 -20.55 6.81
C VAL A 121 -21.07 -20.58 8.11
N ARG A 122 -20.38 -20.91 9.20
CA ARG A 122 -20.96 -20.87 10.54
C ARG A 122 -20.08 -20.06 11.50
N TYR A 123 -20.71 -19.24 12.34
CA TYR A 123 -20.07 -18.57 13.48
C TYR A 123 -18.86 -17.67 13.13
N LEU A 124 -18.94 -16.95 12.00
CA LEU A 124 -17.90 -16.02 11.56
C LEU A 124 -18.35 -14.56 11.75
N ARG A 125 -17.45 -13.71 12.24
CA ARG A 125 -17.67 -12.26 12.34
C ARG A 125 -16.96 -11.54 11.20
N ILE A 126 -17.71 -10.79 10.42
CA ILE A 126 -17.27 -10.02 9.25
C ILE A 126 -17.50 -8.54 9.55
N ARG A 127 -16.42 -7.79 9.68
CA ARG A 127 -16.42 -6.39 10.07
C ARG A 127 -15.63 -5.58 9.08
N MET A 128 -16.30 -4.84 8.21
CA MET A 128 -15.60 -4.11 7.17
C MET A 128 -14.85 -2.89 7.73
N GLY A 129 -15.56 -2.03 8.47
CA GLY A 129 -15.00 -0.82 9.07
C GLY A 129 -14.68 0.26 8.03
N ILE A 130 -14.40 1.48 8.51
CA ILE A 130 -14.21 2.65 7.65
C ILE A 130 -12.97 2.55 6.74
N GLY A 131 -12.00 1.71 7.12
CA GLY A 131 -10.81 1.42 6.32
C GLY A 131 -11.06 0.49 5.12
N GLY A 132 -12.25 -0.09 4.99
CA GLY A 132 -12.61 -0.99 3.90
C GLY A 132 -12.68 -0.31 2.53
N THR A 133 -12.77 -1.12 1.46
CA THR A 133 -12.89 -0.59 0.09
C THR A 133 -14.17 0.23 -0.08
N SER A 134 -14.03 1.53 -0.39
CA SER A 134 -15.15 2.46 -0.57
C SER A 134 -16.21 1.94 -1.56
N GLY A 135 -17.49 2.11 -1.21
CA GLY A 135 -18.63 1.74 -2.06
C GLY A 135 -18.78 0.23 -2.27
N ALA A 136 -18.20 -0.58 -1.39
CA ALA A 136 -18.33 -2.02 -1.42
C ALA A 136 -19.02 -2.54 -0.15
N ASP A 137 -19.55 -3.76 -0.25
CA ASP A 137 -20.28 -4.40 0.85
C ASP A 137 -19.33 -5.03 1.87
N ALA A 138 -19.80 -5.26 3.10
CA ALA A 138 -19.07 -6.07 4.07
C ALA A 138 -19.07 -7.55 3.66
N ALA A 139 -20.19 -8.07 3.15
CA ALA A 139 -20.31 -9.39 2.54
C ALA A 139 -21.22 -9.33 1.30
N GLY A 140 -20.90 -10.10 0.25
CA GLY A 140 -21.66 -10.04 -0.99
C GLY A 140 -21.63 -11.30 -1.85
N ILE A 141 -22.74 -11.54 -2.56
CA ILE A 141 -22.91 -12.59 -3.56
C ILE A 141 -23.43 -11.98 -4.85
N ALA A 142 -22.56 -11.87 -5.85
CA ALA A 142 -22.93 -11.36 -7.16
C ALA A 142 -23.38 -12.48 -8.12
N ASN A 143 -22.83 -13.68 -8.01
CA ASN A 143 -23.19 -14.84 -8.83
C ASN A 143 -22.70 -16.13 -8.15
N GLY A 144 -23.31 -17.27 -8.49
CA GLY A 144 -23.07 -18.56 -7.81
C GLY A 144 -24.30 -19.10 -7.09
N GLY A 145 -24.17 -20.16 -6.28
CA GLY A 145 -25.32 -20.71 -5.57
C GLY A 145 -25.07 -21.92 -4.68
N ASN A 146 -26.15 -22.40 -4.06
CA ASN A 146 -26.13 -23.45 -3.03
C ASN A 146 -25.28 -23.04 -1.83
N MET A 147 -25.72 -22.02 -1.09
CA MET A 147 -24.97 -21.44 0.01
C MET A 147 -25.83 -21.27 1.26
N ILE A 148 -25.21 -21.48 2.42
CA ILE A 148 -25.85 -21.23 3.70
C ILE A 148 -24.90 -20.51 4.66
N PHE A 149 -25.43 -19.48 5.29
CA PHE A 149 -24.76 -18.66 6.29
C PHE A 149 -25.57 -18.78 7.58
N ASP A 150 -25.00 -19.38 8.61
CA ASP A 150 -25.65 -19.64 9.89
C ASP A 150 -24.85 -18.99 11.01
N HIS A 151 -25.49 -18.20 11.88
CA HIS A 151 -24.78 -17.53 12.98
C HIS A 151 -23.60 -16.67 12.50
N VAL A 152 -23.78 -15.90 11.42
CA VAL A 152 -22.78 -14.93 10.96
C VAL A 152 -23.11 -13.54 11.51
N SER A 153 -22.10 -12.74 11.82
CA SER A 153 -22.28 -11.32 12.13
C SER A 153 -21.63 -10.47 11.05
N ALA A 154 -22.42 -9.81 10.22
CA ALA A 154 -21.95 -8.95 9.12
C ALA A 154 -22.26 -7.48 9.45
N THR A 155 -21.23 -6.67 9.64
CA THR A 155 -21.37 -5.30 10.16
C THR A 155 -20.41 -4.30 9.52
N TRP A 156 -20.72 -3.03 9.71
CA TRP A 156 -19.88 -1.89 9.37
C TRP A 156 -19.55 -1.79 7.88
N GLY A 157 -20.47 -2.24 7.01
CA GLY A 157 -20.38 -2.08 5.57
C GLY A 157 -20.44 -0.61 5.15
N LEU A 158 -19.67 -0.26 4.11
CA LEU A 158 -19.67 1.09 3.52
C LEU A 158 -20.77 1.28 2.47
N ASP A 159 -21.27 0.20 1.87
CA ASP A 159 -22.54 0.15 1.14
C ASP A 159 -23.52 -0.78 1.87
N GLU A 160 -23.61 -2.07 1.53
CA GLU A 160 -24.38 -3.06 2.29
C GLU A 160 -23.56 -3.84 3.32
N ASN A 161 -24.21 -4.27 4.41
CA ASN A 161 -23.64 -5.26 5.32
C ASN A 161 -23.62 -6.66 4.69
N PHE A 162 -24.73 -7.11 4.09
CA PHE A 162 -24.78 -8.36 3.33
C PHE A 162 -25.67 -8.25 2.10
N SER A 163 -25.09 -8.32 0.89
CA SER A 163 -25.84 -8.25 -0.37
C SER A 163 -25.87 -9.59 -1.14
N ILE A 164 -26.97 -9.80 -1.86
CA ILE A 164 -27.15 -10.82 -2.89
C ILE A 164 -27.73 -10.08 -4.10
N ASN A 165 -26.87 -9.69 -5.03
CA ASN A 165 -27.27 -8.81 -6.13
C ASN A 165 -26.56 -9.20 -7.43
N TRP A 166 -27.32 -9.69 -8.42
CA TRP A 166 -26.72 -10.22 -9.64
C TRP A 166 -25.98 -9.15 -10.46
N ASP A 167 -24.68 -9.30 -10.62
CA ASP A 167 -23.85 -8.43 -11.48
C ASP A 167 -24.00 -8.73 -12.97
N SER A 168 -25.02 -9.53 -13.33
CA SER A 168 -25.24 -10.05 -14.66
C SER A 168 -24.10 -10.92 -15.19
N LYS A 169 -23.25 -11.52 -14.34
CA LYS A 169 -22.24 -12.50 -14.74
C LYS A 169 -22.57 -13.91 -14.22
N GLY A 170 -22.07 -14.93 -14.90
CA GLY A 170 -22.29 -16.31 -14.48
C GLY A 170 -23.77 -16.67 -14.32
N PHE A 171 -24.07 -17.50 -13.32
CA PHE A 171 -25.44 -17.80 -12.92
C PHE A 171 -25.97 -16.75 -11.96
N GLU A 172 -27.22 -16.32 -12.16
CA GLU A 172 -27.97 -15.54 -11.18
C GLU A 172 -27.96 -16.26 -9.81
N PRO A 173 -27.68 -15.57 -8.69
CA PRO A 173 -27.54 -16.18 -7.36
C PRO A 173 -28.69 -17.12 -7.01
N TYR A 174 -28.45 -18.36 -6.58
CA TYR A 174 -29.55 -19.31 -6.35
C TYR A 174 -29.33 -20.24 -5.16
N ASN A 175 -30.42 -20.71 -4.55
CA ASN A 175 -30.40 -21.60 -3.38
C ASN A 175 -29.57 -21.04 -2.21
N ILE A 176 -29.96 -19.88 -1.68
CA ILE A 176 -29.21 -19.20 -0.62
C ILE A 176 -30.07 -19.09 0.64
N THR A 177 -29.49 -19.41 1.79
CA THR A 177 -30.09 -19.12 3.11
C THR A 177 -29.12 -18.28 3.94
N ILE A 178 -29.59 -17.20 4.53
CA ILE A 178 -28.95 -16.53 5.67
C ILE A 178 -29.85 -16.74 6.88
N GLN A 179 -29.36 -17.45 7.88
CA GLN A 179 -30.12 -17.74 9.09
C GLN A 179 -29.37 -17.40 10.37
N ASN A 180 -30.12 -17.13 11.44
CA ASN A 180 -29.59 -16.96 12.78
C ASN A 180 -28.49 -15.89 12.89
N SER A 181 -28.44 -14.92 11.96
CA SER A 181 -27.30 -14.02 11.75
C SER A 181 -27.61 -12.57 12.14
N ILE A 182 -26.58 -11.79 12.46
CA ILE A 182 -26.69 -10.34 12.68
C ILE A 182 -26.23 -9.61 11.41
N ILE A 183 -27.03 -8.65 10.94
CA ILE A 183 -26.77 -7.80 9.78
C ILE A 183 -27.01 -6.36 10.22
N GLY A 184 -25.97 -5.63 10.61
CA GLY A 184 -26.21 -4.39 11.34
C GLY A 184 -25.10 -3.36 11.34
N GLN A 185 -25.43 -2.18 11.84
CA GLN A 185 -24.51 -1.06 12.00
C GLN A 185 -23.78 -0.69 10.70
N GLY A 186 -24.51 -0.60 9.58
CA GLY A 186 -23.92 -0.07 8.35
C GLY A 186 -23.37 1.34 8.58
N ILE A 187 -22.24 1.68 7.95
CA ILE A 187 -21.59 2.98 8.14
C ILE A 187 -22.23 4.03 7.21
N MET A 188 -22.50 5.21 7.76
CA MET A 188 -23.03 6.35 7.03
C MET A 188 -22.08 6.81 5.92
N VAL A 189 -22.58 7.38 4.82
CA VAL A 189 -23.97 7.85 4.60
C VAL A 189 -24.94 6.83 4.01
N HIS A 190 -24.44 5.67 3.58
CA HIS A 190 -25.29 4.62 2.99
C HIS A 190 -25.96 3.78 4.09
N ALA A 191 -25.18 3.21 5.01
CA ALA A 191 -25.64 2.43 6.16
C ALA A 191 -26.76 1.42 5.81
N CYS A 192 -26.50 0.48 4.91
CA CYS A 192 -27.51 -0.44 4.37
C CYS A 192 -27.43 -1.84 5.00
N GLY A 193 -28.59 -2.47 5.25
CA GLY A 193 -28.65 -3.88 5.64
C GLY A 193 -28.23 -4.83 4.49
N GLY A 194 -29.00 -4.83 3.40
CA GLY A 194 -28.76 -5.71 2.27
C GLY A 194 -29.70 -5.51 1.07
N LEU A 195 -29.14 -5.58 -0.14
CA LEU A 195 -29.88 -5.82 -1.38
C LEU A 195 -30.04 -7.32 -1.59
N ILE A 196 -31.28 -7.82 -1.67
CA ILE A 196 -31.58 -9.24 -1.88
C ILE A 196 -32.39 -9.37 -3.17
N GLN A 197 -31.70 -9.63 -4.28
CA GLN A 197 -32.24 -9.48 -5.63
C GLN A 197 -31.86 -10.67 -6.50
N THR A 198 -32.72 -11.67 -6.52
CA THR A 198 -32.57 -12.83 -7.39
C THR A 198 -33.86 -13.61 -7.57
N ASN A 199 -34.05 -14.19 -8.76
CA ASN A 199 -35.09 -15.20 -9.00
C ASN A 199 -34.70 -16.61 -8.52
N GLY A 200 -33.44 -16.81 -8.10
CA GLY A 200 -32.89 -18.11 -7.69
C GLY A 200 -33.27 -18.58 -6.28
N GLY A 201 -34.02 -17.79 -5.50
CA GLY A 201 -34.51 -18.16 -4.17
C GLY A 201 -33.54 -17.79 -3.04
N VAL A 202 -34.01 -16.94 -2.12
CA VAL A 202 -33.30 -16.59 -0.88
C VAL A 202 -34.20 -16.74 0.33
N THR A 203 -33.70 -17.40 1.37
CA THR A 203 -34.34 -17.44 2.70
C THR A 203 -33.55 -16.60 3.69
N LEU A 204 -34.22 -15.69 4.36
CA LEU A 204 -33.75 -14.92 5.50
C LEU A 204 -34.56 -15.36 6.71
N TYR A 205 -33.92 -16.08 7.64
CA TYR A 205 -34.61 -16.74 8.73
C TYR A 205 -33.95 -16.50 10.11
N ARG A 206 -34.71 -15.99 11.09
CA ARG A 206 -34.19 -15.71 12.46
C ARG A 206 -32.95 -14.80 12.49
N ASN A 207 -32.87 -13.83 11.59
CA ASN A 207 -31.81 -12.84 11.60
C ASN A 207 -32.20 -11.60 12.40
N LEU A 208 -31.20 -10.88 12.88
CA LEU A 208 -31.32 -9.53 13.43
C LEU A 208 -30.78 -8.52 12.41
N TYR A 209 -31.65 -7.66 11.91
CA TYR A 209 -31.25 -6.44 11.21
C TYR A 209 -31.30 -5.27 12.19
N ILE A 210 -30.21 -4.53 12.36
CA ILE A 210 -30.12 -3.55 13.45
C ILE A 210 -29.27 -2.33 13.05
N ASP A 211 -29.72 -1.13 13.41
CA ASP A 211 -28.99 0.14 13.25
C ASP A 211 -28.52 0.44 11.82
N ASN A 212 -29.34 0.07 10.85
CA ASN A 212 -29.11 0.39 9.45
C ASN A 212 -30.08 1.48 9.02
N LYS A 213 -29.61 2.46 8.26
CA LYS A 213 -30.44 3.53 7.71
C LYS A 213 -31.53 3.00 6.78
N THR A 214 -31.24 1.96 5.99
CA THR A 214 -32.08 1.51 4.88
C THR A 214 -31.87 0.05 4.51
N ARG A 215 -32.77 -0.51 3.69
CA ARG A 215 -32.60 -1.82 3.03
C ARG A 215 -32.42 -2.95 4.05
N ASN A 216 -33.40 -3.15 4.93
CA ASN A 216 -33.43 -4.17 5.99
C ASN A 216 -34.49 -5.27 5.78
N PRO A 217 -34.44 -6.06 4.69
CA PRO A 217 -33.72 -5.91 3.42
C PRO A 217 -34.45 -5.03 2.38
N LYS A 218 -33.81 -4.78 1.22
CA LYS A 218 -34.51 -4.42 -0.03
C LYS A 218 -34.58 -5.63 -0.96
N VAL A 219 -35.80 -5.98 -1.36
CA VAL A 219 -36.06 -7.31 -1.94
C VAL A 219 -36.59 -7.25 -3.37
N LYS A 220 -36.10 -8.15 -4.22
CA LYS A 220 -36.65 -8.47 -5.55
C LYS A 220 -36.55 -9.97 -5.86
N GLY A 221 -37.46 -10.48 -6.67
CA GLY A 221 -37.47 -11.89 -7.08
C GLY A 221 -38.01 -12.81 -5.99
N LEU A 222 -37.49 -14.02 -5.86
CA LEU A 222 -38.03 -15.10 -5.04
C LEU A 222 -37.44 -15.11 -3.62
N ASN A 223 -38.22 -14.77 -2.60
CA ASN A 223 -37.69 -14.51 -1.26
C ASN A 223 -38.60 -14.97 -0.11
N GLN A 224 -37.98 -15.42 0.99
CA GLN A 224 -38.62 -15.70 2.27
C GLN A 224 -37.98 -14.89 3.39
N PHE A 225 -38.76 -14.13 4.14
CA PHE A 225 -38.36 -13.35 5.31
C PHE A 225 -39.20 -13.83 6.50
N VAL A 226 -38.64 -14.76 7.28
CA VAL A 226 -39.37 -15.51 8.31
C VAL A 226 -38.69 -15.34 9.67
N ASN A 227 -39.44 -15.01 10.73
CA ASN A 227 -38.92 -14.92 12.11
C ASN A 227 -37.72 -13.99 12.33
N ASN A 228 -37.53 -12.96 11.51
CA ASN A 228 -36.47 -11.98 11.71
C ASN A 228 -36.92 -10.87 12.66
N VAL A 229 -35.95 -10.20 13.27
CA VAL A 229 -36.16 -8.94 13.99
C VAL A 229 -35.48 -7.82 13.22
N VAL A 230 -36.18 -6.69 13.05
CA VAL A 230 -35.63 -5.46 12.46
C VAL A 230 -35.73 -4.36 13.52
N TYR A 231 -34.59 -3.79 13.90
CA TYR A 231 -34.46 -2.82 14.99
C TYR A 231 -33.84 -1.50 14.50
N ASN A 232 -34.37 -0.37 14.98
CA ASN A 232 -33.77 0.96 14.85
C ASN A 232 -33.32 1.37 13.43
N TRP A 233 -34.23 1.30 12.46
CA TRP A 233 -33.94 1.71 11.09
C TRP A 233 -34.15 3.22 10.85
N GLY A 234 -33.43 3.75 9.86
CA GLY A 234 -33.51 5.16 9.46
C GLY A 234 -34.54 5.49 8.37
N GLU A 235 -34.40 6.69 7.80
CA GLU A 235 -35.29 7.28 6.79
C GLU A 235 -35.36 6.53 5.45
N GLY A 236 -34.45 5.61 5.17
CA GLY A 236 -34.45 4.88 3.91
C GLY A 236 -35.36 3.64 3.88
N GLY A 237 -35.77 3.16 5.06
CA GLY A 237 -36.78 2.11 5.22
C GLY A 237 -36.27 0.85 5.91
N ALA A 238 -37.14 0.19 6.67
CA ALA A 238 -36.92 -1.16 7.18
C ALA A 238 -36.99 -2.15 6.00
N TYR A 239 -38.18 -2.64 5.64
CA TYR A 239 -38.34 -3.57 4.53
C TYR A 239 -38.78 -2.83 3.26
N ILE A 240 -38.04 -2.99 2.16
CA ILE A 240 -38.35 -2.35 0.86
C ILE A 240 -38.97 -3.38 -0.09
N LEU A 241 -40.21 -3.11 -0.49
CA LEU A 241 -41.07 -3.96 -1.31
C LEU A 241 -40.87 -3.69 -2.82
N GLY A 242 -39.67 -3.96 -3.32
CA GLY A 242 -39.33 -3.91 -4.75
C GLY A 242 -38.68 -2.60 -5.22
N ASP A 243 -39.27 -1.43 -4.92
CA ASP A 243 -38.87 -0.07 -5.39
C ASP A 243 -38.98 0.15 -6.91
N THR A 244 -38.99 -0.92 -7.71
CA THR A 244 -39.11 -0.92 -9.18
C THR A 244 -40.16 -1.94 -9.65
N GLU A 245 -40.59 -1.87 -10.91
CA GLU A 245 -41.57 -2.80 -11.53
C GLU A 245 -41.06 -4.23 -11.81
N ALA A 246 -40.05 -4.69 -11.08
CA ALA A 246 -39.53 -6.05 -11.23
C ALA A 246 -40.38 -7.03 -10.43
N SER A 247 -40.85 -8.11 -11.07
CA SER A 247 -41.67 -9.15 -10.44
C SER A 247 -40.96 -9.75 -9.22
N SER A 248 -41.70 -9.87 -8.12
CA SER A 248 -41.18 -10.37 -6.84
C SER A 248 -42.24 -11.22 -6.14
N TRP A 249 -41.79 -12.25 -5.43
CA TRP A 249 -42.64 -13.21 -4.70
C TRP A 249 -42.09 -13.35 -3.29
N GLY A 250 -42.72 -12.64 -2.35
CA GLY A 250 -42.25 -12.53 -0.96
C GLY A 250 -43.15 -13.27 0.02
N VAL A 251 -42.59 -14.25 0.73
CA VAL A 251 -43.18 -14.79 1.97
C VAL A 251 -42.61 -13.98 3.13
N ILE A 252 -43.46 -13.26 3.85
CA ILE A 252 -43.06 -12.39 4.96
C ILE A 252 -43.88 -12.79 6.18
N THR A 253 -43.33 -13.63 7.07
CA THR A 253 -44.10 -14.20 8.17
C THR A 253 -43.41 -14.12 9.52
N ASN A 254 -44.19 -13.85 10.56
CA ASN A 254 -43.78 -13.92 11.95
C ASN A 254 -42.50 -13.13 12.28
N ASN A 255 -42.27 -11.99 11.63
CA ASN A 255 -41.15 -11.08 11.93
C ASN A 255 -41.55 -10.01 12.96
N TYR A 256 -40.58 -9.42 13.65
CA TYR A 256 -40.82 -8.31 14.59
C TYR A 256 -40.08 -7.04 14.14
N PHE A 257 -40.80 -5.97 13.87
CA PHE A 257 -40.26 -4.67 13.48
C PHE A 257 -40.36 -3.70 14.67
N ILE A 258 -39.23 -3.38 15.29
CA ILE A 258 -39.16 -2.55 16.50
C ILE A 258 -38.45 -1.25 16.17
N LYS A 259 -39.15 -0.12 16.29
CA LYS A 259 -38.57 1.19 16.01
C LYS A 259 -37.69 1.65 17.16
N GLY A 260 -36.50 2.14 16.82
CA GLY A 260 -35.57 2.73 17.77
C GLY A 260 -35.56 4.26 17.78
N PRO A 261 -34.61 4.88 18.48
CA PRO A 261 -34.51 6.34 18.58
C PRO A 261 -34.24 7.04 17.26
N VAL A 262 -33.60 6.37 16.30
CA VAL A 262 -33.33 6.92 14.97
C VAL A 262 -34.64 7.27 14.27
N GLU A 263 -34.68 8.48 13.69
CA GLU A 263 -35.80 8.90 12.87
C GLU A 263 -35.89 8.01 11.62
N GLY A 264 -37.06 7.40 11.43
CA GLY A 264 -37.26 6.39 10.41
C GLY A 264 -38.67 6.38 9.85
N THR A 265 -38.87 5.57 8.82
CA THR A 265 -40.18 5.42 8.15
C THR A 265 -41.09 4.44 8.89
N LYS A 266 -42.23 4.10 8.28
CA LYS A 266 -42.96 2.85 8.56
C LYS A 266 -42.11 1.61 8.21
N ALA A 267 -42.49 0.45 8.74
CA ALA A 267 -41.79 -0.83 8.57
C ALA A 267 -41.67 -1.24 7.10
N PHE A 268 -42.75 -1.15 6.33
CA PHE A 268 -42.79 -1.54 4.91
C PHE A 268 -42.88 -0.33 4.01
N THR A 269 -41.98 -0.21 3.02
CA THR A 269 -41.91 0.98 2.17
C THR A 269 -41.72 0.66 0.69
N ARG A 270 -41.99 1.66 -0.16
CA ARG A 270 -41.73 1.65 -1.61
C ARG A 270 -42.38 0.46 -2.34
N ALA A 271 -43.60 0.13 -1.94
CA ALA A 271 -44.44 -0.91 -2.54
C ALA A 271 -44.68 -0.66 -4.05
N LYS A 272 -44.75 -1.77 -4.79
CA LYS A 272 -44.98 -1.84 -6.24
C LYS A 272 -45.93 -2.98 -6.58
N ALA A 273 -46.77 -2.80 -7.60
CA ALA A 273 -47.77 -3.79 -8.05
C ALA A 273 -47.16 -5.12 -8.47
N ALA A 274 -45.95 -5.06 -9.05
CA ALA A 274 -45.18 -6.24 -9.43
C ALA A 274 -44.68 -7.07 -8.23
N PHE A 275 -44.77 -6.57 -6.99
CA PHE A 275 -44.39 -7.30 -5.79
C PHE A 275 -45.61 -8.06 -5.24
N GLN A 276 -45.61 -9.38 -5.35
CA GLN A 276 -46.61 -10.25 -4.73
C GLN A 276 -46.15 -10.63 -3.32
N VAL A 277 -47.08 -10.59 -2.35
CA VAL A 277 -46.78 -10.88 -0.94
C VAL A 277 -47.78 -11.86 -0.31
N TYR A 278 -47.22 -12.87 0.36
CA TYR A 278 -47.93 -13.65 1.38
C TYR A 278 -47.42 -13.19 2.74
N GLN A 279 -48.32 -12.67 3.59
CA GLN A 279 -47.97 -12.14 4.91
C GLN A 279 -48.81 -12.76 6.02
N LYS A 280 -48.19 -13.02 7.18
CA LYS A 280 -48.86 -13.61 8.35
C LYS A 280 -48.07 -13.32 9.63
N GLY A 281 -48.73 -12.90 10.72
CA GLY A 281 -48.14 -12.87 12.07
C GLY A 281 -46.97 -11.91 12.29
N ASN A 282 -46.74 -10.95 11.37
CA ASN A 282 -45.70 -9.95 11.56
C ASN A 282 -46.13 -8.92 12.61
N MET A 283 -45.24 -8.53 13.51
CA MET A 283 -45.50 -7.56 14.58
C MET A 283 -44.76 -6.26 14.32
N ILE A 284 -45.39 -5.13 14.64
CA ILE A 284 -44.84 -3.77 14.50
C ILE A 284 -44.95 -3.05 15.83
N ASP A 285 -43.84 -2.46 16.28
CA ASP A 285 -43.75 -1.64 17.47
C ASP A 285 -43.11 -0.28 17.16
N TYR A 286 -43.87 0.79 17.37
CA TYR A 286 -43.46 2.17 17.12
C TYR A 286 -43.36 3.03 18.37
N ASN A 287 -43.78 2.53 19.53
CA ASN A 287 -44.04 3.40 20.68
C ASN A 287 -42.77 3.77 21.47
N LYS A 288 -41.68 2.99 21.30
CA LYS A 288 -40.38 3.18 21.96
C LYS A 288 -40.49 3.22 23.48
N ASP A 289 -41.42 2.46 24.07
CA ASP A 289 -41.74 2.51 25.50
C ASP A 289 -40.90 1.55 26.36
N GLY A 290 -40.04 0.74 25.73
CA GLY A 290 -39.20 -0.24 26.41
C GLY A 290 -39.91 -1.56 26.73
N ILE A 291 -41.09 -1.81 26.19
CA ILE A 291 -41.91 -3.02 26.40
C ILE A 291 -42.19 -3.67 25.04
N LEU A 292 -42.08 -4.99 24.95
CA LEU A 292 -42.36 -5.72 23.71
C LEU A 292 -43.88 -5.88 23.54
N ASN A 293 -44.58 -4.85 23.04
CA ASN A 293 -46.05 -4.77 23.03
C ASN A 293 -46.63 -4.23 21.71
N GLY A 294 -45.94 -4.47 20.59
CA GLY A 294 -46.40 -4.12 19.24
C GLY A 294 -47.74 -4.74 18.82
N TYR A 295 -48.23 -4.33 17.66
CA TYR A 295 -49.47 -4.84 17.04
C TYR A 295 -49.18 -5.70 15.81
N GLU A 296 -50.10 -6.60 15.45
CA GLU A 296 -49.97 -7.42 14.23
C GLU A 296 -50.19 -6.56 12.98
N ALA A 297 -49.28 -6.64 12.02
CA ALA A 297 -49.31 -5.89 10.77
C ALA A 297 -50.54 -6.22 9.93
N THR A 298 -51.12 -5.20 9.34
CA THR A 298 -52.28 -5.28 8.44
C THR A 298 -51.86 -5.05 7.00
N GLU A 299 -52.73 -5.32 6.02
CA GLU A 299 -52.45 -4.98 4.62
C GLU A 299 -52.14 -3.48 4.42
N ASP A 300 -52.74 -2.59 5.22
CA ASP A 300 -52.52 -1.14 5.14
C ASP A 300 -51.07 -0.74 5.47
N ASP A 301 -50.39 -1.50 6.34
CA ASP A 301 -48.98 -1.26 6.68
C ASP A 301 -48.06 -1.49 5.47
N TYR A 302 -48.44 -2.36 4.52
CA TYR A 302 -47.69 -2.70 3.31
C TYR A 302 -48.00 -1.79 2.12
N ARG A 303 -49.13 -1.06 2.14
CA ARG A 303 -49.53 -0.16 1.05
C ARG A 303 -48.59 1.03 0.96
N ARG A 304 -48.39 1.62 -0.22
CA ARG A 304 -47.52 2.80 -0.38
C ARG A 304 -48.10 4.01 0.34
N ASP A 305 -49.38 4.31 0.09
CA ASP A 305 -50.18 5.31 0.79
C ASP A 305 -51.49 4.66 1.28
N ALA A 306 -51.58 4.42 2.59
CA ALA A 306 -52.75 3.79 3.20
C ALA A 306 -54.03 4.66 3.12
N SER A 307 -53.89 5.97 2.88
CA SER A 307 -55.02 6.89 2.71
C SER A 307 -55.57 6.92 1.28
N ASN A 308 -54.83 6.35 0.32
CA ASN A 308 -55.22 6.27 -1.08
C ASN A 308 -55.23 4.81 -1.57
N PRO A 309 -56.41 4.17 -1.65
CA PRO A 309 -56.53 2.79 -2.12
C PRO A 309 -56.15 2.60 -3.60
N GLU A 310 -56.03 3.67 -4.39
CA GLU A 310 -55.55 3.65 -5.78
C GLU A 310 -54.03 3.83 -5.91
N SER A 311 -53.30 4.01 -4.80
CA SER A 311 -51.84 4.12 -4.84
C SER A 311 -51.17 2.81 -5.31
N GLU A 312 -50.01 2.91 -5.98
CA GLU A 312 -49.21 1.73 -6.35
C GLU A 312 -48.93 0.89 -5.08
N ASN A 313 -49.46 -0.33 -5.04
CA ASN A 313 -49.45 -1.22 -3.87
C ASN A 313 -48.90 -2.59 -4.24
N VAL A 314 -48.55 -3.42 -3.25
CA VAL A 314 -48.24 -4.84 -3.46
C VAL A 314 -49.49 -5.63 -3.84
N THR A 315 -49.30 -6.80 -4.47
CA THR A 315 -50.37 -7.76 -4.75
C THR A 315 -50.41 -8.82 -3.65
N PHE A 316 -51.47 -8.86 -2.84
CA PHE A 316 -51.62 -9.85 -1.78
C PHE A 316 -52.11 -11.19 -2.31
N VAL A 317 -51.50 -12.29 -1.85
CA VAL A 317 -51.98 -13.66 -2.10
C VAL A 317 -52.42 -14.31 -0.79
N LYS A 318 -53.43 -15.18 -0.81
CA LYS A 318 -53.99 -15.76 0.42
C LYS A 318 -53.24 -17.00 0.88
N SER A 319 -52.48 -17.62 0.00
CA SER A 319 -51.61 -18.74 0.29
C SER A 319 -50.40 -18.73 -0.62
N ILE A 320 -49.35 -19.47 -0.25
CA ILE A 320 -48.11 -19.60 -1.02
C ILE A 320 -48.38 -20.22 -2.42
N ASP A 321 -49.42 -21.03 -2.55
CA ASP A 321 -49.79 -21.67 -3.83
C ASP A 321 -50.49 -20.71 -4.81
N GLU A 322 -50.93 -19.54 -4.34
CA GLU A 322 -51.64 -18.53 -5.14
C GLU A 322 -50.72 -17.51 -5.84
N PHE A 323 -49.41 -17.58 -5.63
CA PHE A 323 -48.46 -16.74 -6.35
C PHE A 323 -48.53 -16.98 -7.87
N ASP A 324 -48.64 -15.89 -8.64
CA ASP A 324 -48.55 -15.94 -10.10
C ASP A 324 -47.08 -15.91 -10.55
N TYR A 325 -46.60 -17.04 -11.06
CA TYR A 325 -45.23 -17.22 -11.55
C TYR A 325 -45.11 -17.10 -13.07
N SER A 326 -46.05 -16.45 -13.75
CA SER A 326 -46.03 -16.28 -15.21
C SER A 326 -44.76 -15.59 -15.73
N ASP A 327 -44.20 -14.65 -14.97
CA ASP A 327 -42.94 -13.94 -15.26
C ASP A 327 -41.71 -14.52 -14.52
N TYR A 328 -41.78 -15.76 -14.03
CA TYR A 328 -40.71 -16.39 -13.26
C TYR A 328 -39.72 -17.16 -14.15
N ASP A 329 -38.55 -16.56 -14.37
CA ASP A 329 -37.41 -17.22 -15.02
C ASP A 329 -36.10 -16.93 -14.28
N ARG A 330 -35.36 -18.00 -13.94
CA ARG A 330 -33.97 -17.89 -13.51
C ARG A 330 -33.05 -17.78 -14.72
N ARG A 331 -32.03 -16.93 -14.64
CA ARG A 331 -31.18 -16.58 -15.79
C ARG A 331 -29.71 -16.91 -15.59
N LYS A 332 -28.99 -17.04 -16.70
CA LYS A 332 -27.52 -17.07 -16.77
C LYS A 332 -27.08 -16.15 -17.90
N LEU A 333 -25.92 -15.52 -17.76
CA LEU A 333 -25.30 -14.84 -18.90
C LEU A 333 -24.52 -15.84 -19.78
N VAL A 334 -24.82 -15.89 -21.06
CA VAL A 334 -24.10 -16.65 -22.10
C VAL A 334 -23.80 -15.69 -23.25
N ASP A 335 -22.52 -15.50 -23.58
CA ASP A 335 -22.08 -14.62 -24.68
C ASP A 335 -22.65 -13.18 -24.66
N GLY A 336 -22.89 -12.64 -23.46
CA GLY A 336 -23.47 -11.29 -23.28
C GLY A 336 -24.99 -11.24 -23.27
N GLU A 337 -25.68 -12.36 -23.51
CA GLU A 337 -27.14 -12.46 -23.48
C GLU A 337 -27.65 -13.20 -22.23
N LYS A 338 -28.80 -12.75 -21.70
CA LYS A 338 -29.47 -13.39 -20.57
C LYS A 338 -30.32 -14.56 -21.09
N VAL A 339 -29.88 -15.77 -20.80
CA VAL A 339 -30.57 -17.01 -21.19
C VAL A 339 -31.28 -17.60 -19.98
N VAL A 340 -32.53 -18.06 -20.17
CA VAL A 340 -33.29 -18.76 -19.13
C VAL A 340 -32.65 -20.14 -18.87
N VAL A 341 -32.37 -20.44 -17.61
CA VAL A 341 -31.85 -21.75 -17.18
C VAL A 341 -32.83 -22.37 -16.20
N THR A 342 -33.77 -23.13 -16.74
CA THR A 342 -34.87 -23.78 -16.02
C THR A 342 -34.37 -24.97 -15.20
N THR A 343 -33.84 -24.70 -14.01
CA THR A 343 -34.06 -25.59 -12.87
C THR A 343 -34.89 -24.78 -11.90
N ILE A 344 -36.19 -25.08 -11.81
CA ILE A 344 -37.09 -24.37 -10.92
C ILE A 344 -36.67 -24.76 -9.49
N PRO A 345 -36.02 -23.89 -8.70
CA PRO A 345 -35.88 -24.16 -7.27
C PRO A 345 -37.28 -24.35 -6.68
N GLU A 346 -37.37 -25.17 -5.63
CA GLU A 346 -38.60 -25.24 -4.85
C GLU A 346 -39.06 -23.82 -4.51
N LYS A 347 -40.25 -23.43 -4.98
CA LYS A 347 -40.62 -22.01 -5.08
C LYS A 347 -40.65 -21.31 -3.72
N HIS A 348 -41.07 -21.98 -2.66
CA HIS A 348 -40.98 -21.50 -1.28
C HIS A 348 -40.90 -22.71 -0.33
N PRO A 349 -39.69 -23.14 0.08
CA PRO A 349 -39.54 -24.28 0.97
C PRO A 349 -40.19 -24.02 2.33
N VAL A 350 -40.78 -25.05 2.94
CA VAL A 350 -41.31 -24.96 4.30
C VAL A 350 -40.16 -24.70 5.28
N ILE A 351 -40.39 -23.81 6.25
CA ILE A 351 -39.48 -23.56 7.37
C ILE A 351 -40.02 -24.34 8.57
N GLU A 352 -39.42 -25.49 8.86
CA GLU A 352 -39.94 -26.41 9.90
C GLU A 352 -39.88 -25.79 11.30
N GLY A 353 -38.85 -24.97 11.55
CA GLY A 353 -38.69 -24.24 12.81
C GLY A 353 -39.47 -22.92 12.92
N GLU A 354 -40.44 -22.62 12.06
CA GLU A 354 -41.21 -21.37 12.12
C GLU A 354 -41.97 -21.24 13.46
N THR A 355 -41.84 -20.10 14.12
CA THR A 355 -42.45 -19.77 15.43
C THR A 355 -43.23 -18.47 15.33
N THR A 356 -43.86 -18.02 16.41
CA THR A 356 -44.44 -16.67 16.47
C THR A 356 -43.35 -15.58 16.48
N ALA A 357 -43.70 -14.33 16.13
CA ALA A 357 -42.73 -13.23 16.16
C ALA A 357 -42.14 -12.96 17.56
N ALA A 358 -42.92 -13.17 18.62
CA ALA A 358 -42.43 -13.01 20.00
C ALA A 358 -41.44 -14.10 20.40
N GLU A 359 -41.74 -15.38 20.09
CA GLU A 359 -40.82 -16.49 20.31
C GLU A 359 -39.53 -16.34 19.50
N ALA A 360 -39.63 -15.81 18.27
CA ALA A 360 -38.48 -15.49 17.44
C ALA A 360 -37.60 -14.39 18.06
N TYR A 361 -38.20 -13.33 18.61
CA TYR A 361 -37.48 -12.29 19.36
C TYR A 361 -36.71 -12.88 20.54
N ASP A 362 -37.38 -13.69 21.36
CA ASP A 362 -36.77 -14.34 22.54
C ASP A 362 -35.62 -15.28 22.14
N TRP A 363 -35.75 -15.97 21.01
CA TRP A 363 -34.67 -16.77 20.47
C TRP A 363 -33.48 -15.91 20.02
N ILE A 364 -33.75 -14.82 19.30
CA ILE A 364 -32.75 -13.92 18.72
C ILE A 364 -31.89 -13.28 19.80
N ILE A 365 -32.48 -12.69 20.84
CA ILE A 365 -31.71 -12.03 21.92
C ILE A 365 -30.70 -12.98 22.57
N ASN A 366 -30.99 -14.29 22.60
CA ASN A 366 -30.16 -15.29 23.26
C ASN A 366 -29.15 -15.97 22.33
N ARG A 367 -29.44 -16.09 21.02
CA ARG A 367 -28.69 -17.00 20.13
C ARG A 367 -28.17 -16.40 18.82
N VAL A 368 -28.74 -15.31 18.33
CA VAL A 368 -28.36 -14.72 17.01
C VAL A 368 -26.89 -14.31 16.91
N GLY A 369 -26.37 -14.26 15.69
CA GLY A 369 -25.01 -13.81 15.34
C GLY A 369 -23.97 -14.89 15.56
N ALA A 370 -22.69 -14.54 15.47
CA ALA A 370 -21.59 -15.45 15.80
C ALA A 370 -21.49 -15.66 17.32
N SER A 371 -22.47 -16.41 17.84
CA SER A 371 -22.70 -16.64 19.27
C SER A 371 -21.87 -17.78 19.85
N LEU A 372 -21.21 -18.58 19.00
CA LEU A 372 -20.16 -19.51 19.38
C LEU A 372 -18.81 -19.05 18.79
N PRO A 373 -17.69 -19.20 19.53
CA PRO A 373 -17.62 -19.69 20.91
C PRO A 373 -18.37 -18.81 21.93
N VAL A 374 -18.40 -17.48 21.73
CA VAL A 374 -19.23 -16.51 22.48
C VAL A 374 -19.60 -15.35 21.57
N ARG A 375 -20.56 -14.49 21.91
CA ARG A 375 -20.66 -13.17 21.26
C ARG A 375 -19.55 -12.26 21.79
N ASP A 376 -18.93 -11.48 20.92
CA ASP A 376 -17.93 -10.49 21.30
C ASP A 376 -18.57 -9.15 21.69
N GLU A 377 -17.75 -8.13 21.96
CA GLU A 377 -18.21 -6.85 22.49
C GLU A 377 -19.15 -6.09 21.54
N ALA A 378 -18.91 -6.12 20.21
CA ALA A 378 -19.80 -5.41 19.28
C ALA A 378 -21.13 -6.14 19.06
N ASP A 379 -21.12 -7.47 19.00
CA ASP A 379 -22.36 -8.24 18.91
C ASP A 379 -23.21 -8.05 20.18
N ASN A 380 -22.56 -8.03 21.37
CA ASN A 380 -23.27 -7.75 22.63
C ASN A 380 -23.78 -6.31 22.71
N TYR A 381 -23.08 -5.33 22.14
CA TYR A 381 -23.55 -3.95 22.07
C TYR A 381 -24.88 -3.85 21.31
N MET A 382 -24.98 -4.47 20.12
CA MET A 382 -26.23 -4.50 19.35
C MET A 382 -27.36 -5.23 20.09
N ILE A 383 -27.04 -6.27 20.85
CA ILE A 383 -28.04 -6.98 21.65
C ILE A 383 -28.51 -6.13 22.84
N ASP A 384 -27.64 -5.35 23.49
CA ASP A 384 -28.04 -4.38 24.52
C ASP A 384 -28.97 -3.31 23.97
N GLU A 385 -28.73 -2.84 22.73
CA GLU A 385 -29.63 -1.92 22.06
C GLU A 385 -30.98 -2.56 21.73
N LEU A 386 -31.00 -3.79 21.21
CA LEU A 386 -32.24 -4.53 20.96
C LEU A 386 -33.06 -4.74 22.25
N LEU A 387 -32.41 -5.13 23.35
CA LEU A 387 -33.05 -5.34 24.66
C LEU A 387 -33.67 -4.06 25.24
N SER A 388 -33.26 -2.89 24.74
CA SER A 388 -33.83 -1.61 25.13
C SER A 388 -35.22 -1.35 24.57
N LEU A 389 -35.66 -2.17 23.60
CA LEU A 389 -37.00 -2.15 23.01
C LEU A 389 -37.43 -0.73 22.57
N GLY A 390 -36.53 -0.07 21.85
CA GLY A 390 -36.78 1.20 21.17
C GLY A 390 -36.17 2.42 21.86
N THR A 391 -35.54 2.25 23.03
CA THR A 391 -35.00 3.37 23.82
C THR A 391 -33.51 3.67 23.58
N LYS A 392 -32.75 2.74 23.00
CA LYS A 392 -31.34 2.90 22.57
C LYS A 392 -31.17 2.60 21.07
N GLY A 393 -30.07 3.05 20.47
CA GLY A 393 -29.78 2.83 19.05
C GLY A 393 -29.37 4.11 18.33
N ALA A 394 -28.35 4.02 17.48
CA ALA A 394 -27.87 5.11 16.64
C ALA A 394 -27.31 4.61 15.30
N LEU A 395 -27.31 5.48 14.28
CA LEU A 395 -26.56 5.22 13.04
C LEU A 395 -25.12 5.66 13.24
N LEU A 396 -24.16 4.86 12.79
CA LEU A 396 -22.73 5.13 12.95
C LEU A 396 -22.16 5.85 11.72
N SER A 397 -21.32 6.86 11.92
CA SER A 397 -20.46 7.42 10.85
C SER A 397 -19.07 6.76 10.82
N GLY A 398 -18.73 5.99 11.85
CA GLY A 398 -17.61 5.06 11.86
C GLY A 398 -17.64 4.17 13.11
N GLU A 399 -17.06 2.98 13.00
CA GLU A 399 -17.02 1.96 14.06
C GLU A 399 -16.35 2.45 15.36
N SER A 400 -15.46 3.45 15.27
CA SER A 400 -14.80 4.05 16.43
C SER A 400 -15.77 4.74 17.41
N GLU A 401 -16.97 5.10 16.97
CA GLU A 401 -18.01 5.72 17.82
C GLU A 401 -18.49 4.78 18.93
N LEU A 402 -18.34 3.46 18.75
CA LEU A 402 -18.66 2.47 19.76
C LEU A 402 -17.66 2.47 20.93
N GLY A 403 -16.50 3.11 20.78
CA GLY A 403 -15.48 3.18 21.83
C GLY A 403 -14.86 1.83 22.19
N LEU A 404 -14.97 0.83 21.30
CA LEU A 404 -14.46 -0.51 21.55
C LEU A 404 -12.91 -0.51 21.63
N PRO A 405 -12.32 -1.26 22.58
CA PRO A 405 -10.88 -1.42 22.65
C PRO A 405 -10.34 -2.04 21.35
N ASN A 406 -9.17 -1.60 20.92
CA ASN A 406 -8.52 -2.06 19.67
C ASN A 406 -9.37 -1.87 18.39
N GLY A 407 -10.44 -1.06 18.44
CA GLY A 407 -11.33 -0.75 17.32
C GLY A 407 -12.44 -1.79 17.08
N VAL A 408 -12.23 -3.06 17.46
CA VAL A 408 -13.20 -4.15 17.22
C VAL A 408 -13.64 -4.88 18.48
N GLY A 409 -13.13 -4.47 19.64
CA GLY A 409 -13.28 -5.16 20.91
C GLY A 409 -12.08 -6.07 21.22
N ASN A 410 -12.03 -6.53 22.47
CA ASN A 410 -11.09 -7.58 22.88
C ASN A 410 -11.61 -8.94 22.39
N ILE A 411 -10.72 -9.74 21.82
CA ILE A 411 -10.97 -11.14 21.43
C ILE A 411 -9.89 -11.98 22.12
N PHE A 412 -10.28 -12.67 23.18
CA PHE A 412 -9.35 -13.49 23.96
C PHE A 412 -9.12 -14.84 23.29
N ASP A 413 -7.86 -15.18 23.12
CA ASP A 413 -7.45 -16.50 22.63
C ASP A 413 -7.45 -17.54 23.78
N GLY A 414 -7.52 -18.81 23.41
CA GLY A 414 -7.53 -19.93 24.34
C GLY A 414 -6.68 -21.09 23.83
N GLU A 415 -6.48 -22.09 24.67
CA GLU A 415 -5.78 -23.31 24.23
C GLU A 415 -6.74 -24.16 23.38
N LYS A 416 -6.27 -24.58 22.20
CA LYS A 416 -6.96 -25.62 21.43
C LYS A 416 -6.90 -26.95 22.19
N MET A 417 -7.96 -27.74 22.12
CA MET A 417 -7.92 -29.09 22.66
C MET A 417 -6.88 -29.95 21.90
N LEU A 418 -6.34 -30.95 22.59
CA LEU A 418 -5.41 -31.91 21.98
C LEU A 418 -6.14 -32.68 20.86
N ASP A 419 -5.48 -32.72 19.72
CA ASP A 419 -5.83 -33.41 18.48
C ASP A 419 -4.51 -34.03 17.98
N THR A 420 -4.35 -35.33 18.21
CA THR A 420 -3.07 -36.04 18.13
C THR A 420 -2.63 -36.30 16.69
N ASP A 421 -3.56 -36.58 15.78
CA ASP A 421 -3.28 -36.82 14.36
C ASP A 421 -3.55 -35.59 13.47
N ASN A 422 -4.05 -34.50 14.06
CA ASN A 422 -4.28 -33.20 13.46
C ASN A 422 -5.29 -33.29 12.30
N ASP A 423 -6.39 -34.02 12.53
CA ASP A 423 -7.51 -34.16 11.59
C ASP A 423 -8.67 -33.19 11.88
N GLY A 424 -8.51 -32.31 12.87
CA GLY A 424 -9.48 -31.28 13.23
C GLY A 424 -10.53 -31.74 14.24
N MET A 425 -10.48 -32.98 14.72
CA MET A 425 -11.28 -33.49 15.82
C MET A 425 -10.41 -33.65 17.08
N PRO A 426 -10.87 -33.19 18.26
CA PRO A 426 -10.15 -33.42 19.51
C PRO A 426 -10.17 -34.89 19.93
N ASP A 427 -9.06 -35.40 20.48
CA ASP A 427 -8.91 -36.78 20.99
C ASP A 427 -10.07 -37.17 21.93
N VAL A 428 -10.48 -36.23 22.79
CA VAL A 428 -11.56 -36.45 23.78
C VAL A 428 -12.92 -36.67 23.12
N TRP A 429 -13.14 -36.07 21.95
CA TRP A 429 -14.36 -36.27 21.17
C TRP A 429 -14.30 -37.58 20.40
N GLU A 430 -13.15 -37.90 19.81
CA GLU A 430 -12.94 -39.16 19.09
C GLU A 430 -13.08 -40.38 20.00
N ASP A 431 -12.42 -40.37 21.16
CA ASP A 431 -12.52 -41.42 22.18
C ASP A 431 -14.00 -41.62 22.60
N ALA A 432 -14.76 -40.53 22.70
CA ALA A 432 -16.19 -40.56 23.07
C ALA A 432 -17.10 -41.09 21.94
N ASN A 433 -16.66 -41.01 20.68
CA ASN A 433 -17.42 -41.43 19.50
C ASN A 433 -16.87 -42.72 18.86
N GLY A 434 -15.84 -43.34 19.45
CA GLY A 434 -15.28 -44.61 19.00
C GLY A 434 -14.42 -44.51 17.74
N LEU A 435 -13.82 -43.35 17.49
CA LEU A 435 -12.84 -43.12 16.41
C LEU A 435 -11.40 -43.35 16.91
N ASP A 436 -10.44 -43.44 15.99
CA ASP A 436 -9.03 -43.65 16.34
C ASP A 436 -8.25 -42.34 16.22
N LYS A 437 -8.00 -41.69 17.36
CA LYS A 437 -7.22 -40.45 17.52
C LYS A 437 -5.78 -40.44 16.98
N ASN A 438 -5.34 -41.51 16.34
CA ASN A 438 -4.05 -41.61 15.67
C ASN A 438 -4.19 -41.85 14.16
N ASN A 439 -5.41 -41.84 13.63
CA ASN A 439 -5.73 -42.12 12.24
C ASN A 439 -6.32 -40.86 11.55
N PRO A 440 -5.48 -40.05 10.88
CA PRO A 440 -5.89 -38.75 10.34
C PRO A 440 -6.86 -38.83 9.14
N ASN A 441 -7.29 -40.04 8.77
CA ASN A 441 -8.18 -40.27 7.64
C ASN A 441 -9.63 -40.49 8.07
N ASP A 442 -9.92 -40.77 9.35
CA ASP A 442 -11.27 -41.11 9.77
C ASP A 442 -12.17 -39.88 9.94
N ALA A 443 -11.65 -38.67 10.19
CA ALA A 443 -12.38 -37.40 10.06
C ALA A 443 -13.18 -37.29 8.75
N LEU A 444 -12.59 -37.74 7.63
CA LEU A 444 -13.17 -37.66 6.29
C LEU A 444 -14.00 -38.89 5.89
N LEU A 445 -14.18 -39.86 6.79
CA LEU A 445 -15.09 -40.97 6.55
C LEU A 445 -16.54 -40.54 6.77
N MET A 446 -17.42 -41.04 5.90
CA MET A 446 -18.85 -40.82 6.01
C MET A 446 -19.44 -41.69 7.13
N ALA A 447 -20.07 -41.06 8.11
CA ALA A 447 -20.82 -41.75 9.15
C ALA A 447 -22.18 -42.25 8.63
N GLU A 448 -22.84 -43.13 9.40
CA GLU A 448 -24.15 -43.72 9.04
C GLU A 448 -25.26 -42.67 8.83
N ASN A 449 -25.12 -41.49 9.44
CA ASN A 449 -26.09 -40.39 9.36
C ASN A 449 -25.90 -39.46 8.13
N GLY A 450 -24.96 -39.77 7.24
CA GLY A 450 -24.73 -39.03 6.00
C GLY A 450 -23.87 -37.76 6.12
N TYR A 451 -23.20 -37.56 7.26
CA TYR A 451 -22.19 -36.52 7.47
C TYR A 451 -20.78 -37.12 7.63
N LEU A 452 -19.75 -36.34 7.31
CA LEU A 452 -18.37 -36.71 7.65
C LEU A 452 -18.18 -36.67 9.18
N ASN A 453 -17.27 -37.47 9.73
CA ASN A 453 -16.98 -37.46 11.17
C ASN A 453 -16.60 -36.07 11.68
N ILE A 454 -15.77 -35.33 10.95
CA ILE A 454 -15.42 -33.93 11.28
C ILE A 454 -16.65 -33.02 11.34
N GLU A 455 -17.67 -33.27 10.52
CA GLU A 455 -18.89 -32.48 10.55
C GLU A 455 -19.79 -32.85 11.72
N ASN A 456 -19.81 -34.13 12.12
CA ASN A 456 -20.45 -34.54 13.36
C ASN A 456 -19.81 -33.86 14.57
N TYR A 457 -18.47 -33.75 14.60
CA TYR A 457 -17.76 -32.97 15.62
C TYR A 457 -18.22 -31.50 15.60
N VAL A 458 -18.08 -30.83 14.46
CA VAL A 458 -18.44 -29.41 14.27
C VAL A 458 -19.90 -29.11 14.63
N ASN A 459 -20.82 -30.05 14.36
CA ASN A 459 -22.24 -29.92 14.70
C ASN A 459 -22.55 -30.19 16.17
N SER A 460 -21.68 -30.89 16.89
CA SER A 460 -21.84 -31.19 18.33
C SER A 460 -21.41 -30.05 19.25
N ILE A 461 -20.65 -29.07 18.73
CA ILE A 461 -20.19 -27.91 19.49
C ILE A 461 -21.39 -27.00 19.82
N THR A 462 -21.72 -26.93 21.12
CA THR A 462 -22.86 -26.16 21.65
C THR A 462 -22.46 -25.15 22.72
N ALA A 463 -21.19 -25.12 23.10
CA ALA A 463 -20.61 -24.23 24.10
C ALA A 463 -19.14 -23.97 23.75
N PRO A 464 -18.55 -22.84 24.21
CA PRO A 464 -17.14 -22.58 24.00
C PRO A 464 -16.25 -23.64 24.67
N MET A 465 -15.10 -23.92 24.06
CA MET A 465 -14.03 -24.64 24.75
C MET A 465 -13.64 -23.85 26.02
N PRO A 466 -13.48 -24.49 27.19
CA PRO A 466 -13.23 -23.74 28.40
C PRO A 466 -11.89 -23.00 28.35
N TYR A 467 -11.90 -21.69 28.59
CA TYR A 467 -10.71 -20.85 28.62
C TYR A 467 -10.82 -19.81 29.76
N VAL A 468 -9.71 -19.17 30.09
CA VAL A 468 -9.64 -18.07 31.06
C VAL A 468 -9.09 -16.84 30.36
N LYS A 469 -9.68 -15.67 30.59
CA LYS A 469 -9.22 -14.41 29.99
C LYS A 469 -7.94 -13.92 30.67
N TYR A 470 -6.95 -13.56 29.86
CA TYR A 470 -5.71 -12.95 30.35
C TYR A 470 -5.85 -11.44 30.58
N PRO A 471 -5.01 -10.83 31.44
CA PRO A 471 -5.02 -9.38 31.64
C PRO A 471 -4.72 -8.62 30.34
N THR A 472 -5.20 -7.39 30.20
CA THR A 472 -4.88 -6.55 29.04
C THR A 472 -4.34 -5.20 29.47
N ASN A 473 -3.80 -4.45 28.51
CA ASN A 473 -3.31 -3.08 28.73
C ASN A 473 -2.27 -2.99 29.86
N LEU A 474 -1.26 -3.87 29.83
CA LEU A 474 -0.11 -3.80 30.73
C LEU A 474 0.68 -2.51 30.45
N GLN A 475 0.72 -1.62 31.44
CA GLN A 475 1.37 -0.31 31.33
C GLN A 475 2.28 -0.05 32.51
N LEU A 476 3.48 0.49 32.23
CA LEU A 476 4.39 1.00 33.24
C LEU A 476 3.83 2.32 33.83
N THR A 477 3.74 2.40 35.14
CA THR A 477 3.26 3.59 35.88
C THR A 477 4.39 4.40 36.48
N SER A 478 5.44 3.74 36.97
CA SER A 478 6.65 4.39 37.49
C SER A 478 7.83 3.44 37.44
N LEU A 479 9.04 4.01 37.42
CA LEU A 479 10.28 3.26 37.38
C LEU A 479 11.36 3.98 38.19
N SER A 480 12.35 3.23 38.66
CA SER A 480 13.54 3.71 39.37
C SER A 480 14.77 2.91 38.94
N THR A 481 15.88 3.07 39.64
CA THR A 481 17.07 2.25 39.49
C THR A 481 16.89 0.80 39.88
N ASP A 482 15.90 0.49 40.71
CA ASP A 482 15.75 -0.79 41.37
C ASP A 482 14.30 -1.31 41.42
N TYR A 483 13.38 -0.62 40.76
CA TYR A 483 12.00 -1.09 40.65
C TYR A 483 11.31 -0.65 39.37
N LEU A 484 10.27 -1.40 39.01
CA LEU A 484 9.28 -1.08 37.98
C LEU A 484 7.88 -1.25 38.58
N SER A 485 6.97 -0.35 38.29
CA SER A 485 5.57 -0.42 38.73
C SER A 485 4.63 -0.46 37.54
N PHE A 486 3.62 -1.31 37.60
CA PHE A 486 2.72 -1.58 36.50
C PHE A 486 1.26 -1.43 36.91
N LYS A 487 0.42 -1.17 35.91
CA LYS A 487 -1.04 -1.33 35.98
C LYS A 487 -1.53 -2.12 34.77
N TRP A 488 -2.65 -2.80 34.91
CA TRP A 488 -3.33 -3.53 33.84
C TRP A 488 -4.83 -3.62 34.09
N VAL A 489 -5.57 -4.10 33.09
CA VAL A 489 -7.01 -4.39 33.16
C VAL A 489 -7.20 -5.86 33.50
N ASN A 490 -8.04 -6.14 34.50
CA ASN A 490 -8.50 -7.50 34.80
C ASN A 490 -9.70 -7.85 33.93
N ASN A 491 -9.58 -8.94 33.16
CA ASN A 491 -10.62 -9.43 32.27
C ASN A 491 -11.30 -10.72 32.78
N ALA A 492 -10.86 -11.23 33.93
CA ALA A 492 -11.33 -12.48 34.52
C ALA A 492 -11.65 -12.22 36.01
N PRO A 493 -12.79 -11.56 36.32
CA PRO A 493 -13.22 -11.33 37.70
C PRO A 493 -13.42 -12.61 38.51
N GLU A 494 -13.66 -13.73 37.84
CA GLU A 494 -13.77 -15.08 38.40
C GLU A 494 -12.43 -15.75 38.76
N SER A 495 -11.31 -15.11 38.45
CA SER A 495 -9.96 -15.65 38.70
C SER A 495 -9.68 -15.95 40.18
N THR A 496 -8.83 -16.95 40.40
CA THR A 496 -8.29 -17.30 41.72
C THR A 496 -6.91 -16.67 41.97
N SER A 497 -6.16 -16.33 40.92
CA SER A 497 -4.91 -15.55 41.03
C SER A 497 -4.53 -14.92 39.69
N VAL A 498 -3.61 -13.96 39.76
CA VAL A 498 -2.88 -13.42 38.59
C VAL A 498 -1.41 -13.78 38.75
N ILE A 499 -0.79 -14.35 37.73
CA ILE A 499 0.64 -14.66 37.74
C ILE A 499 1.35 -13.60 36.91
N LEU A 500 2.26 -12.86 37.54
CA LEU A 500 3.20 -11.98 36.86
C LEU A 500 4.51 -12.73 36.66
N GLU A 501 5.02 -12.74 35.44
CA GLU A 501 6.35 -13.27 35.13
C GLU A 501 7.26 -12.19 34.61
N TYR A 502 8.52 -12.24 35.04
CA TYR A 502 9.56 -11.35 34.56
C TYR A 502 10.86 -12.10 34.25
N SER A 503 11.62 -11.60 33.28
CA SER A 503 12.88 -12.20 32.81
C SER A 503 13.86 -11.09 32.38
N ILE A 504 15.17 -11.38 32.42
CA ILE A 504 16.22 -10.48 31.89
C ILE A 504 16.71 -10.88 30.49
N ASP A 505 16.34 -12.08 30.02
CA ASP A 505 16.81 -12.66 28.76
C ASP A 505 15.67 -13.12 27.84
N ASN A 506 14.42 -12.92 28.27
CA ASN A 506 13.19 -13.34 27.59
C ASN A 506 13.09 -14.86 27.39
N LYS A 507 13.80 -15.66 28.18
CA LYS A 507 13.81 -17.12 28.12
C LYS A 507 13.48 -17.72 29.48
N ASP A 508 14.25 -17.33 30.48
CA ASP A 508 14.10 -17.81 31.85
C ASP A 508 13.25 -16.82 32.64
N PHE A 509 12.01 -17.20 32.92
CA PHE A 509 11.04 -16.36 33.63
C PHE A 509 10.93 -16.73 35.11
N THR A 510 10.91 -15.72 35.97
CA THR A 510 10.56 -15.84 37.39
C THR A 510 9.10 -15.44 37.59
N SER A 511 8.33 -16.28 38.28
CA SER A 511 6.88 -16.08 38.48
C SER A 511 6.56 -15.56 39.88
N ILE A 512 5.62 -14.62 39.97
CA ILE A 512 5.04 -14.07 41.19
C ILE A 512 3.54 -14.32 41.14
N SER A 513 3.01 -15.05 42.13
CA SER A 513 1.57 -15.27 42.28
C SER A 513 0.94 -14.12 43.07
N LEU A 514 -0.01 -13.43 42.46
CA LEU A 514 -0.73 -12.28 43.01
C LEU A 514 -2.17 -12.68 43.35
N ALA A 515 -2.74 -11.99 44.34
CA ALA A 515 -4.14 -12.18 44.73
C ALA A 515 -5.10 -11.94 43.55
N PRO A 516 -6.27 -12.61 43.53
CA PRO A 516 -7.27 -12.40 42.47
C PRO A 516 -7.73 -10.94 42.44
N GLY A 517 -8.03 -10.43 41.25
CA GLY A 517 -8.44 -9.04 41.05
C GLY A 517 -7.32 -7.99 41.18
N THR A 518 -6.06 -8.41 41.42
CA THR A 518 -4.92 -7.48 41.40
C THR A 518 -4.77 -6.83 40.02
N THR A 519 -4.73 -5.50 39.97
CA THR A 519 -4.58 -4.70 38.74
C THR A 519 -3.31 -3.85 38.71
N THR A 520 -2.50 -3.89 39.76
CA THR A 520 -1.24 -3.15 39.85
C THR A 520 -0.21 -3.97 40.62
N HIS A 521 1.08 -3.80 40.29
CA HIS A 521 2.16 -4.42 41.04
C HIS A 521 3.45 -3.61 40.93
N LYS A 522 4.24 -3.59 42.00
CA LYS A 522 5.59 -3.01 42.05
C LYS A 522 6.61 -4.14 42.17
N LEU A 523 7.38 -4.34 41.11
CA LEU A 523 8.49 -5.28 41.07
C LEU A 523 9.75 -4.56 41.57
N GLU A 524 10.32 -5.01 42.69
CA GLU A 524 11.44 -4.36 43.40
C GLU A 524 12.73 -5.19 43.33
N SER A 525 13.82 -4.64 43.90
CA SER A 525 15.15 -5.29 43.96
C SER A 525 15.74 -5.62 42.59
N LEU A 526 15.45 -4.78 41.60
CA LEU A 526 15.93 -4.93 40.23
C LEU A 526 17.32 -4.30 40.06
N ALA A 527 18.07 -4.78 39.07
CA ALA A 527 19.36 -4.20 38.72
C ALA A 527 19.14 -2.89 37.95
N PRO A 528 19.99 -1.86 38.15
CA PRO A 528 19.91 -0.62 37.39
C PRO A 528 20.29 -0.82 35.93
N ASN A 529 19.73 0.02 35.06
CA ASN A 529 19.98 0.01 33.61
C ASN A 529 19.82 -1.38 32.98
N THR A 530 18.84 -2.14 33.46
CA THR A 530 18.61 -3.53 33.05
C THR A 530 17.22 -3.65 32.43
N THR A 531 17.15 -4.28 31.27
CA THR A 531 15.91 -4.60 30.58
C THR A 531 15.25 -5.82 31.22
N TYR A 532 13.94 -5.70 31.45
CA TYR A 532 13.08 -6.75 31.96
C TYR A 532 11.93 -6.99 30.98
N TYR A 533 11.72 -8.26 30.66
CA TYR A 533 10.62 -8.78 29.86
C TYR A 533 9.52 -9.25 30.79
N ILE A 534 8.30 -8.76 30.59
CA ILE A 534 7.19 -8.98 31.53
C ILE A 534 5.96 -9.48 30.80
N ARG A 535 5.34 -10.52 31.34
CA ARG A 535 4.09 -11.08 30.87
C ARG A 535 3.21 -11.49 32.03
N LEU A 536 1.90 -11.51 31.83
CA LEU A 536 0.93 -11.92 32.85
C LEU A 536 0.05 -13.04 32.32
N LYS A 537 -0.43 -13.88 33.23
CA LYS A 537 -1.55 -14.78 32.98
C LYS A 537 -2.50 -14.78 34.18
N THR A 538 -3.70 -15.26 33.96
CA THR A 538 -4.72 -15.46 34.98
C THR A 538 -4.86 -16.95 35.28
N VAL A 539 -5.14 -17.30 36.52
CA VAL A 539 -5.50 -18.67 36.92
C VAL A 539 -6.91 -18.66 37.50
N ASN A 540 -7.71 -19.66 37.14
CA ASN A 540 -9.02 -19.94 37.73
C ASN A 540 -9.12 -21.44 38.07
N GLY A 541 -8.85 -21.79 39.33
CA GLY A 541 -8.80 -23.18 39.77
C GLY A 541 -7.62 -23.92 39.12
N GLU A 542 -7.90 -24.99 38.38
CA GLU A 542 -6.89 -25.78 37.65
C GLU A 542 -6.59 -25.23 36.24
N LYS A 543 -7.33 -24.21 35.79
CA LYS A 543 -7.18 -23.63 34.45
C LYS A 543 -6.35 -22.36 34.49
N GLU A 544 -5.52 -22.19 33.48
CA GLU A 544 -4.72 -21.00 33.26
C GLU A 544 -5.11 -20.35 31.93
N SER A 545 -4.99 -19.03 31.85
CA SER A 545 -5.05 -18.32 30.57
C SER A 545 -3.72 -18.47 29.83
N LEU A 546 -3.74 -18.19 28.52
CA LEU A 546 -2.52 -17.82 27.82
C LEU A 546 -1.85 -16.60 28.49
N TYR A 547 -0.57 -16.40 28.20
CA TYR A 547 0.11 -15.18 28.63
C TYR A 547 -0.30 -13.99 27.75
N THR A 548 -0.29 -12.79 28.34
CA THR A 548 -0.23 -11.55 27.56
C THR A 548 1.00 -11.56 26.65
N SER A 549 0.97 -10.75 25.59
CA SER A 549 2.21 -10.39 24.86
C SER A 549 3.29 -9.96 25.84
N THR A 550 4.52 -10.45 25.67
CA THR A 550 5.66 -10.02 26.49
C THR A 550 5.98 -8.56 26.20
N GLN A 551 5.98 -7.73 27.24
CA GLN A 551 6.35 -6.31 27.19
C GLN A 551 7.78 -6.11 27.70
N GLU A 552 8.49 -5.13 27.13
CA GLU A 552 9.88 -4.82 27.50
C GLU A 552 9.96 -3.49 28.26
N PHE A 553 10.60 -3.49 29.43
CA PHE A 553 10.80 -2.30 30.26
C PHE A 553 12.20 -2.26 30.85
N ALA A 554 12.84 -1.10 30.87
CA ALA A 554 14.16 -0.93 31.49
C ALA A 554 14.10 -0.11 32.78
N THR A 555 14.81 -0.56 33.81
CA THR A 555 15.09 0.26 35.01
C THR A 555 16.00 1.44 34.64
N ARG A 556 15.97 2.51 35.44
CA ARG A 556 16.95 3.61 35.30
C ARG A 556 18.34 3.09 35.63
N GLY A 557 19.36 3.68 35.02
CA GLY A 557 20.70 3.56 35.57
C GLY A 557 20.95 4.56 36.71
N VAL A 558 22.09 4.41 37.36
CA VAL A 558 22.50 5.21 38.51
C VAL A 558 23.11 6.53 38.04
N PRO A 559 22.52 7.71 38.35
CA PRO A 559 22.99 9.03 37.90
C PRO A 559 24.52 9.18 37.92
N ALA A 560 25.12 9.46 36.77
CA ALA A 560 26.56 9.53 36.57
C ALA A 560 26.93 10.73 35.65
N PRO A 561 28.18 11.22 35.69
CA PRO A 561 28.69 12.12 34.67
C PRO A 561 28.49 11.53 33.26
N PRO A 562 28.44 12.36 32.21
CA PRO A 562 28.25 11.87 30.85
C PRO A 562 29.40 10.96 30.43
N ILE A 563 29.16 10.10 29.45
CA ILE A 563 30.22 9.40 28.72
C ILE A 563 30.61 10.18 27.47
N ALA A 564 31.72 9.78 26.82
CA ALA A 564 32.16 10.36 25.57
C ALA A 564 31.08 10.21 24.48
N SER A 565 30.91 11.26 23.67
CA SER A 565 30.06 11.19 22.49
C SER A 565 30.66 10.23 21.46
N VAL A 566 29.82 9.60 20.64
CA VAL A 566 30.17 8.56 19.66
C VAL A 566 29.45 8.81 18.33
N ASN A 567 29.71 7.98 17.33
CA ASN A 567 29.09 8.02 16.00
C ASN A 567 29.17 9.41 15.34
N PRO A 568 30.39 9.96 15.16
CA PRO A 568 30.57 11.22 14.47
C PRO A 568 30.08 11.18 13.03
N ILE A 569 29.46 12.27 12.59
CA ILE A 569 29.19 12.57 11.19
C ILE A 569 29.71 13.98 10.92
N PRO A 570 30.62 14.20 9.95
CA PRO A 570 31.30 13.18 9.15
C PRO A 570 32.05 12.15 10.00
N GLY A 571 32.15 10.91 9.50
CA GLY A 571 32.84 9.82 10.18
C GLY A 571 34.31 10.14 10.43
N ASN A 572 34.92 9.52 11.45
CA ASN A 572 36.34 9.73 11.72
C ASN A 572 37.22 9.30 10.53
N GLU A 573 38.19 10.13 10.16
CA GLU A 573 39.15 9.92 9.06
C GLU A 573 38.48 9.78 7.68
N THR A 574 37.28 10.34 7.52
CA THR A 574 36.56 10.30 6.24
C THR A 574 36.95 11.44 5.32
N THR A 575 36.77 11.23 4.01
CA THR A 575 36.76 12.31 3.02
C THR A 575 35.31 12.49 2.56
N ILE A 576 34.83 13.73 2.58
CA ILE A 576 33.46 14.10 2.18
C ILE A 576 33.49 14.90 0.88
N THR A 577 32.34 15.01 0.21
CA THR A 577 32.19 15.82 -1.01
C THR A 577 31.95 17.30 -0.70
N ASP A 578 31.40 17.62 0.47
CA ASP A 578 31.19 18.99 0.92
C ASP A 578 32.51 19.76 1.05
N TYR A 579 32.54 21.00 0.57
CA TYR A 579 33.76 21.81 0.49
C TYR A 579 33.60 23.28 0.92
N THR A 580 32.40 23.70 1.35
CA THR A 580 32.11 25.07 1.84
C THR A 580 31.42 25.10 3.21
N SER A 581 30.52 24.16 3.47
CA SER A 581 29.86 23.99 4.77
C SER A 581 29.62 22.53 5.08
N VAL A 582 29.76 22.14 6.35
CA VAL A 582 29.62 20.75 6.80
C VAL A 582 28.69 20.69 8.01
N ARG A 583 27.79 19.72 8.03
CA ARG A 583 26.94 19.41 9.19
C ARG A 583 27.63 18.38 10.08
N LEU A 584 28.05 18.80 11.26
CA LEU A 584 28.58 17.94 12.31
C LEU A 584 27.44 17.39 13.17
N SER A 585 27.36 16.08 13.36
CA SER A 585 26.43 15.48 14.34
C SER A 585 27.03 14.27 15.05
N TRP A 586 26.53 14.00 16.25
CA TRP A 586 27.03 12.93 17.12
C TRP A 586 25.90 12.29 17.91
N GLU A 587 26.20 11.16 18.53
CA GLU A 587 25.38 10.52 19.54
C GLU A 587 26.06 10.58 20.90
N ASN A 588 25.28 10.47 21.98
CA ASN A 588 25.81 10.26 23.31
C ASN A 588 24.96 9.19 24.01
N LYS A 589 25.59 8.10 24.45
CA LYS A 589 24.86 6.97 25.08
C LYS A 589 24.67 7.13 26.59
N THR A 590 24.93 8.31 27.15
CA THR A 590 24.54 8.58 28.55
C THR A 590 23.03 8.51 28.66
N GLY A 591 22.53 7.63 29.53
CA GLY A 591 21.09 7.45 29.69
C GLY A 591 20.39 8.74 30.14
N ALA A 592 19.19 9.00 29.63
CA ALA A 592 18.40 10.20 29.96
C ALA A 592 18.17 10.40 31.48
N TRP A 593 18.28 9.32 32.25
CA TRP A 593 18.20 9.34 33.70
C TRP A 593 19.34 10.09 34.39
N ALA A 594 20.47 10.34 33.72
CA ALA A 594 21.62 11.10 34.23
C ALA A 594 21.41 12.63 34.20
N GLY A 595 20.25 13.09 33.70
CA GLY A 595 19.91 14.51 33.57
C GLY A 595 20.23 15.06 32.19
N ALA A 596 19.83 16.32 31.96
CA ALA A 596 20.02 16.98 30.68
C ALA A 596 21.51 17.13 30.34
N LEU A 597 21.86 16.73 29.12
CA LEU A 597 23.20 16.92 28.57
C LEU A 597 23.30 18.27 27.86
N SER A 598 24.49 18.84 27.92
CA SER A 598 24.91 19.99 27.12
C SER A 598 26.24 19.65 26.45
N TYR A 599 26.44 20.17 25.24
CA TYR A 599 27.60 19.87 24.41
C TYR A 599 28.39 21.14 24.09
N THR A 600 29.70 21.00 24.08
CA THR A 600 30.63 21.99 23.53
C THR A 600 31.40 21.32 22.39
N VAL A 601 31.38 21.93 21.20
CA VAL A 601 31.99 21.38 19.99
C VAL A 601 33.18 22.24 19.61
N TYR A 602 34.29 21.57 19.32
CA TYR A 602 35.55 22.15 18.90
C TYR A 602 35.84 21.73 17.47
N LEU A 603 36.37 22.64 16.65
CA LEU A 603 36.77 22.39 15.26
C LEU A 603 38.05 23.19 14.95
N GLY A 604 39.01 22.57 14.27
CA GLY A 604 40.24 23.24 13.85
C GLY A 604 40.98 22.47 12.78
N LYS A 605 42.05 23.04 12.24
CA LYS A 605 42.90 22.40 11.22
C LYS A 605 44.07 21.60 11.84
N SER A 606 44.13 21.54 13.16
CA SER A 606 45.11 20.78 13.95
C SER A 606 44.44 20.21 15.20
N VAL A 607 44.91 19.06 15.67
CA VAL A 607 44.48 18.46 16.95
C VAL A 607 44.84 19.34 18.15
N GLU A 608 45.88 20.16 18.01
CA GLU A 608 46.44 21.00 19.08
C GLU A 608 45.76 22.37 19.16
N ASP A 609 45.06 22.78 18.09
CA ASP A 609 44.47 24.12 17.94
C ASP A 609 43.08 24.02 17.29
N MET A 610 42.04 23.95 18.14
CA MET A 610 40.63 23.87 17.73
C MET A 610 39.82 24.97 18.42
N ASP A 611 39.05 25.71 17.63
CA ASP A 611 38.14 26.75 18.10
C ASP A 611 36.81 26.16 18.56
N VAL A 612 36.17 26.82 19.52
CA VAL A 612 34.83 26.46 19.96
C VAL A 612 33.82 26.95 18.92
N VAL A 613 33.14 26.02 18.24
CA VAL A 613 32.11 26.31 17.23
C VAL A 613 30.68 26.18 17.77
N LEU A 614 30.51 25.52 18.92
CA LEU A 614 29.24 25.43 19.65
C LEU A 614 29.50 25.35 21.15
N THR A 615 28.74 26.07 21.97
CA THR A 615 28.88 26.06 23.45
C THR A 615 27.54 25.80 24.12
N ALA A 616 27.54 24.95 25.15
CA ALA A 616 26.43 24.71 26.06
C ALA A 616 25.07 24.42 25.39
N SER A 617 25.10 23.76 24.23
CA SER A 617 23.91 23.42 23.46
C SER A 617 23.33 22.08 23.89
N THR A 618 22.02 21.95 23.92
CA THR A 618 21.35 20.65 24.10
C THR A 618 21.18 19.90 22.78
N ALA A 619 21.47 20.53 21.64
CA ALA A 619 21.40 19.91 20.33
C ALA A 619 22.65 19.05 20.07
N ASN A 620 22.46 17.90 19.43
CA ASN A 620 23.52 16.98 19.05
C ASN A 620 24.02 17.20 17.59
N VAL A 621 23.92 18.44 17.12
CA VAL A 621 24.26 18.85 15.75
C VAL A 621 24.73 20.31 15.69
N VAL A 622 25.65 20.62 14.77
CA VAL A 622 26.05 21.99 14.38
C VAL A 622 26.47 22.04 12.91
N THR A 623 26.18 23.13 12.21
CA THR A 623 26.71 23.40 10.86
C THR A 623 27.87 24.38 10.94
N VAL A 624 28.97 24.09 10.26
CA VAL A 624 30.21 24.86 10.28
C VAL A 624 30.66 25.20 8.86
N ASN A 625 31.31 26.35 8.69
CA ASN A 625 31.95 26.71 7.43
C ASN A 625 33.33 26.04 7.35
N VAL A 626 33.71 25.59 6.16
CA VAL A 626 34.98 24.88 5.92
C VAL A 626 35.63 25.38 4.63
N GLU A 627 36.90 25.01 4.46
CA GLU A 627 37.67 25.29 3.25
C GLU A 627 37.79 24.01 2.44
N ALA A 628 37.79 24.10 1.11
CA ALA A 628 37.97 22.95 0.23
C ALA A 628 39.34 22.28 0.45
N ALA A 629 39.42 20.98 0.16
CA ALA A 629 40.62 20.15 0.24
C ALA A 629 41.38 20.28 1.58
N THR A 630 40.67 20.55 2.67
CA THR A 630 41.24 20.80 4.00
C THR A 630 40.81 19.70 4.97
N THR A 631 41.77 19.18 5.72
CA THR A 631 41.49 18.27 6.84
C THR A 631 41.17 19.07 8.09
N TYR A 632 40.03 18.79 8.69
CA TYR A 632 39.59 19.34 9.97
C TYR A 632 39.59 18.25 11.04
N TYR A 633 39.97 18.65 12.25
CA TYR A 633 39.85 17.88 13.47
C TYR A 633 38.75 18.49 14.34
N TRP A 634 37.92 17.66 14.95
CA TRP A 634 36.82 18.10 15.77
C TRP A 634 36.58 17.19 16.96
N ARG A 635 35.97 17.73 18.01
CA ARG A 635 35.71 17.02 19.27
C ARG A 635 34.42 17.54 19.88
N VAL A 636 33.72 16.66 20.60
CA VAL A 636 32.51 17.02 21.35
C VAL A 636 32.68 16.69 22.83
N ASP A 637 32.66 17.70 23.68
CA ASP A 637 32.69 17.53 25.14
C ASP A 637 31.26 17.57 25.67
N ALA A 638 30.83 16.51 26.36
CA ALA A 638 29.49 16.36 26.93
C ALA A 638 29.47 16.70 28.42
N LYS A 639 28.44 17.40 28.89
CA LYS A 639 28.34 17.88 30.28
C LYS A 639 26.92 17.76 30.83
N ASN A 640 26.80 17.36 32.10
CA ASN A 640 25.56 17.48 32.89
C ASN A 640 25.87 18.13 34.26
N LEU A 641 24.91 18.11 35.19
CA LEU A 641 25.09 18.67 36.54
C LEU A 641 26.09 17.86 37.40
N LEU A 642 26.39 16.62 37.04
CA LEU A 642 27.27 15.71 37.79
C LEU A 642 28.73 15.78 37.32
N GLY A 643 28.98 16.27 36.11
CA GLY A 643 30.32 16.47 35.58
C GLY A 643 30.34 16.60 34.05
N ASP A 644 31.55 16.58 33.50
CA ASP A 644 31.84 16.63 32.08
C ASP A 644 32.68 15.43 31.63
N CYS A 645 32.55 15.07 30.36
CA CYS A 645 33.36 14.06 29.70
C CYS A 645 33.85 14.62 28.37
N LYS A 646 35.17 14.65 28.26
CA LYS A 646 35.86 15.05 27.03
C LYS A 646 35.70 13.96 25.98
N GLY A 647 35.28 14.32 24.77
CA GLY A 647 35.12 13.38 23.68
C GLY A 647 36.44 12.97 23.02
N ASP A 648 36.37 11.98 22.14
CA ASP A 648 37.48 11.64 21.24
C ASP A 648 37.63 12.72 20.15
N VAL A 649 38.86 12.88 19.65
CA VAL A 649 39.12 13.76 18.51
C VAL A 649 38.87 12.97 17.24
N TRP A 650 37.96 13.47 16.41
CA TRP A 650 37.67 12.94 15.10
C TRP A 650 38.22 13.84 14.01
N SER A 651 38.37 13.32 12.80
CA SER A 651 38.80 14.11 11.64
C SER A 651 37.96 13.85 10.41
N PHE A 652 37.91 14.82 9.51
CA PHE A 652 37.42 14.63 8.15
C PHE A 652 38.18 15.54 7.19
N THR A 653 38.24 15.14 5.92
CA THR A 653 38.81 15.95 4.83
C THR A 653 37.69 16.38 3.91
N THR A 654 37.53 17.69 3.71
CA THR A 654 36.54 18.26 2.79
C THR A 654 36.89 17.96 1.33
N GLY A 655 35.88 17.96 0.47
CA GLY A 655 36.04 17.76 -0.97
C GLY A 655 36.88 18.85 -1.64
N THR A 656 37.33 18.59 -2.85
CA THR A 656 37.97 19.60 -3.70
C THR A 656 36.90 20.47 -4.38
N LYS A 657 37.21 21.75 -4.62
CA LYS A 657 36.38 22.57 -5.53
C LYS A 657 36.34 21.87 -6.90
N PRO A 658 35.18 21.65 -7.53
CA PRO A 658 35.10 21.00 -8.85
C PRO A 658 35.93 21.76 -9.89
N GLU A 659 36.61 21.03 -10.80
CA GLU A 659 37.29 21.65 -11.95
C GLU A 659 36.27 22.18 -12.97
N ARG A 660 36.56 23.37 -13.52
CA ARG A 660 35.76 24.09 -14.51
C ARG A 660 35.66 23.29 -15.82
N GLY A 661 34.47 22.85 -16.26
CA GLY A 661 34.34 22.06 -17.50
C GLY A 661 32.93 21.66 -17.97
N LYS A 662 32.88 20.99 -19.13
CA LYS A 662 31.66 20.39 -19.69
C LYS A 662 31.29 19.12 -18.91
N VAL A 663 30.05 19.02 -18.46
CA VAL A 663 29.50 17.85 -17.76
C VAL A 663 28.48 17.08 -18.59
N ALA A 664 27.97 17.67 -19.67
CA ALA A 664 27.24 16.98 -20.71
C ALA A 664 27.48 17.65 -22.07
N TYR A 665 27.58 16.87 -23.13
CA TYR A 665 27.64 17.39 -24.50
C TYR A 665 26.98 16.42 -25.47
N TYR A 666 25.89 16.88 -26.08
CA TYR A 666 25.11 16.16 -27.09
C TYR A 666 25.25 16.90 -28.42
N SER A 667 25.95 16.25 -29.35
CA SER A 667 26.24 16.85 -30.65
C SER A 667 25.11 16.70 -31.67
N PHE A 668 24.12 15.83 -31.41
CA PHE A 668 23.02 15.51 -32.34
C PHE A 668 23.45 15.05 -33.75
N ASN A 669 24.67 14.52 -33.86
CA ASN A 669 25.29 14.12 -35.13
C ASN A 669 24.97 12.71 -35.60
N GLU A 670 24.17 11.98 -34.82
CA GLU A 670 23.70 10.66 -35.18
C GLU A 670 22.97 10.68 -36.52
N THR A 671 23.09 9.58 -37.25
CA THR A 671 22.44 9.44 -38.57
C THR A 671 21.20 8.54 -38.51
N GLU A 672 21.06 7.75 -37.44
CA GLU A 672 19.95 6.83 -37.18
C GLU A 672 19.89 6.45 -35.69
N GLY A 673 18.80 5.79 -35.28
CA GLY A 673 18.66 5.23 -33.93
C GLY A 673 17.96 6.16 -32.92
N THR A 674 17.83 5.65 -31.69
CA THR A 674 17.10 6.28 -30.57
C THR A 674 18.01 6.73 -29.44
N ILE A 675 19.33 6.63 -29.62
CA ILE A 675 20.32 7.03 -28.63
C ILE A 675 20.87 8.39 -29.05
N LEU A 676 20.98 9.31 -28.10
CA LEU A 676 21.67 10.58 -28.26
C LEU A 676 22.93 10.51 -27.40
N GLU A 677 24.09 10.50 -28.06
CA GLU A 677 25.38 10.29 -27.42
C GLU A 677 25.80 11.49 -26.57
N ASN A 678 26.29 11.20 -25.37
CA ASN A 678 26.82 12.20 -24.45
C ASN A 678 28.33 12.00 -24.30
N MET A 679 29.13 13.01 -24.65
CA MET A 679 30.59 12.88 -24.61
C MET A 679 31.18 12.84 -23.18
N TYR A 680 30.42 13.25 -22.16
CA TYR A 680 30.93 13.43 -20.78
C TYR A 680 30.18 12.61 -19.73
N GLY A 681 29.28 11.73 -20.14
CA GLY A 681 28.45 10.95 -19.21
C GLY A 681 27.68 9.84 -19.90
N GLU A 682 26.57 9.46 -19.28
CA GLU A 682 25.67 8.46 -19.87
C GLU A 682 24.90 9.05 -21.06
N ASN A 683 24.54 8.20 -22.02
CA ASN A 683 23.77 8.61 -23.19
C ASN A 683 22.29 8.87 -22.83
N ALA A 684 21.66 9.81 -23.55
CA ALA A 684 20.22 10.02 -23.46
C ALA A 684 19.47 9.09 -24.42
N THR A 685 18.27 8.66 -24.06
CA THR A 685 17.45 7.76 -24.87
C THR A 685 16.15 8.43 -25.30
N ALA A 686 15.77 8.29 -26.56
CA ALA A 686 14.51 8.79 -27.09
C ALA A 686 13.33 8.08 -26.41
N LYS A 687 12.40 8.86 -25.90
CA LYS A 687 11.16 8.41 -25.27
C LYS A 687 9.98 8.84 -26.13
N ASP A 688 9.12 7.87 -26.45
CA ASP A 688 7.87 8.05 -27.17
C ASP A 688 7.99 8.62 -28.61
N PHE A 689 9.19 8.62 -29.18
CA PHE A 689 9.43 8.93 -30.59
C PHE A 689 10.70 8.26 -31.15
N THR A 690 10.80 8.24 -32.48
CA THR A 690 12.03 7.88 -33.20
C THR A 690 12.58 9.17 -33.79
N PRO A 691 13.78 9.62 -33.36
CA PRO A 691 14.37 10.86 -33.86
C PRO A 691 14.57 10.83 -35.37
N LEU A 692 14.20 11.92 -36.04
CA LEU A 692 14.61 12.17 -37.42
C LEU A 692 15.82 13.10 -37.39
N TRP A 693 16.94 12.58 -37.89
CA TRP A 693 18.19 13.32 -37.99
C TRP A 693 18.21 14.11 -39.30
N VAL A 694 18.25 15.44 -39.19
CA VAL A 694 18.21 16.37 -40.31
C VAL A 694 19.45 17.26 -40.29
N LYS A 695 19.66 18.08 -41.31
CA LYS A 695 20.80 19.00 -41.35
C LYS A 695 20.74 20.02 -40.19
N GLY A 696 21.78 20.01 -39.36
CA GLY A 696 21.96 20.87 -38.19
C GLY A 696 22.59 22.23 -38.50
N ILE A 697 22.92 22.97 -37.44
CA ILE A 697 23.81 24.14 -37.53
C ILE A 697 25.25 23.66 -37.75
N GLN A 698 25.61 22.53 -37.12
CA GLN A 698 26.82 21.77 -37.32
C GLN A 698 26.41 20.34 -37.70
N ASN A 699 26.79 19.86 -38.88
CA ASN A 699 26.45 18.49 -39.33
C ASN A 699 24.95 18.14 -39.25
N ASN A 700 24.49 17.35 -38.26
CA ASN A 700 23.10 16.94 -38.10
C ASN A 700 22.43 17.56 -36.85
N ALA A 701 21.11 17.49 -36.78
CA ALA A 701 20.29 17.90 -35.66
C ALA A 701 19.11 16.94 -35.49
N ALA A 702 18.57 16.83 -34.27
CA ALA A 702 17.34 16.07 -34.05
C ALA A 702 16.11 16.92 -34.31
N GLN A 703 15.15 16.37 -35.04
CA GLN A 703 13.81 16.92 -35.19
C GLN A 703 12.86 16.37 -34.12
N PHE A 704 12.22 17.29 -33.39
CA PHE A 704 11.11 17.02 -32.47
C PHE A 704 9.81 17.42 -33.14
N ASP A 705 8.96 16.44 -33.44
CA ASP A 705 7.73 16.62 -34.23
C ASP A 705 6.45 16.17 -33.51
N LYS A 706 6.55 15.71 -32.26
CA LYS A 706 5.42 15.23 -31.45
C LYS A 706 5.40 15.89 -30.07
N ALA A 707 4.20 16.05 -29.53
CA ALA A 707 3.99 16.64 -28.20
C ALA A 707 4.63 15.84 -27.06
N ASN A 708 4.86 14.55 -27.25
CA ASN A 708 5.50 13.66 -26.27
C ASN A 708 6.94 13.29 -26.59
N ALA A 709 7.53 13.85 -27.65
CA ALA A 709 8.94 13.60 -27.97
C ALA A 709 9.85 14.15 -26.87
N ALA A 710 10.76 13.33 -26.36
CA ALA A 710 11.82 13.74 -25.44
C ALA A 710 13.01 12.80 -25.56
N PHE A 711 14.23 13.31 -25.40
CA PHE A 711 15.35 12.46 -24.98
C PHE A 711 15.44 12.48 -23.46
N VAL A 712 15.45 11.31 -22.83
CA VAL A 712 15.56 11.15 -21.38
C VAL A 712 16.99 10.82 -21.04
N GLN A 713 17.61 11.69 -20.26
CA GLN A 713 18.91 11.49 -19.65
C GLN A 713 18.70 11.05 -18.20
N GLU A 714 19.06 9.80 -17.90
CA GLU A 714 19.12 9.34 -16.52
C GLU A 714 20.20 10.10 -15.75
N HIS A 715 20.01 10.20 -14.44
CA HIS A 715 20.90 10.98 -13.60
C HIS A 715 22.27 10.30 -13.43
N TYR A 716 23.31 11.13 -13.51
CA TYR A 716 24.66 10.83 -13.03
C TYR A 716 25.20 12.05 -12.26
N ASP A 717 26.17 11.83 -11.38
CA ASP A 717 26.62 12.79 -10.34
C ASP A 717 26.90 14.20 -10.87
N ALA A 718 27.53 14.31 -12.05
CA ALA A 718 27.89 15.60 -12.63
C ALA A 718 26.68 16.43 -13.11
N LEU A 719 25.49 15.83 -13.20
CA LEU A 719 24.22 16.52 -13.47
C LEU A 719 23.43 16.85 -12.19
N THR A 720 24.02 16.76 -10.99
CA THR A 720 23.33 17.15 -9.75
C THR A 720 22.97 18.64 -9.75
N LEU A 721 23.94 19.51 -10.08
CA LEU A 721 23.76 20.96 -10.30
C LEU A 721 23.00 21.66 -9.16
N GLY A 722 23.58 21.60 -7.95
CA GLY A 722 22.93 22.04 -6.71
C GLY A 722 23.29 23.44 -6.24
N ASN A 723 24.44 23.58 -5.57
CA ASN A 723 24.93 24.86 -5.02
C ASN A 723 26.04 25.48 -5.86
N GLU A 724 26.43 24.83 -6.94
CA GLU A 724 27.41 25.30 -7.90
C GLU A 724 26.78 26.19 -8.98
N SER A 725 27.56 27.13 -9.50
CA SER A 725 27.22 27.84 -10.74
C SER A 725 27.21 26.85 -11.91
N PHE A 726 26.31 27.02 -12.87
CA PHE A 726 26.25 26.18 -14.07
C PHE A 726 25.66 26.94 -15.27
N SER A 727 25.92 26.41 -16.47
CA SER A 727 25.42 26.97 -17.72
C SER A 727 24.88 25.89 -18.64
N ILE A 728 23.80 26.20 -19.34
CA ILE A 728 23.20 25.35 -20.37
C ILE A 728 23.24 26.11 -21.68
N GLU A 729 23.85 25.52 -22.69
CA GLU A 729 24.04 26.08 -24.02
C GLU A 729 23.43 25.14 -25.05
N LEU A 730 22.65 25.64 -26.00
CA LEU A 730 22.10 24.83 -27.09
C LEU A 730 21.78 25.68 -28.32
N TRP A 731 21.70 25.01 -29.47
CA TRP A 731 21.13 25.57 -30.68
C TRP A 731 19.72 25.01 -30.90
N PHE A 732 18.78 25.87 -31.23
CA PHE A 732 17.44 25.43 -31.62
C PHE A 732 16.89 26.20 -32.82
N LYS A 733 15.94 25.59 -33.52
CA LYS A 733 15.22 26.20 -34.65
C LYS A 733 13.75 25.79 -34.61
N SER A 734 12.84 26.74 -34.49
CA SER A 734 11.40 26.46 -34.40
C SER A 734 10.57 27.63 -34.91
N ALA A 735 9.35 27.35 -35.38
CA ALA A 735 8.34 28.34 -35.77
C ALA A 735 7.50 28.84 -34.57
N GLY A 736 7.70 28.24 -33.40
CA GLY A 736 6.91 28.50 -32.21
C GLY A 736 5.58 27.74 -32.20
N GLY A 737 5.00 27.64 -31.02
CA GLY A 737 3.82 26.81 -30.74
C GLY A 737 2.55 27.59 -30.46
N SER A 738 1.44 26.84 -30.45
CA SER A 738 0.14 27.27 -29.93
C SER A 738 -0.04 27.01 -28.43
N VAL A 739 0.87 26.23 -27.82
CA VAL A 739 0.87 25.86 -26.39
C VAL A 739 2.27 26.04 -25.79
N ASP A 740 2.38 25.89 -24.48
CA ASP A 740 3.65 25.95 -23.74
C ASP A 740 4.49 24.69 -24.02
N TRP A 741 5.80 24.89 -24.19
CA TRP A 741 6.77 23.84 -24.46
C TRP A 741 7.99 23.96 -23.56
N TYR A 742 8.64 22.84 -23.27
CA TYR A 742 9.94 22.81 -22.63
C TYR A 742 11.03 22.42 -23.62
N LEU A 743 12.07 23.25 -23.73
CA LEU A 743 13.29 22.90 -24.45
C LEU A 743 14.13 21.95 -23.60
N LEU A 744 14.13 22.13 -22.28
CA LEU A 744 14.83 21.27 -21.33
C LEU A 744 14.18 21.40 -19.95
N HIS A 745 14.06 20.29 -19.22
CA HIS A 745 13.60 20.28 -17.84
C HIS A 745 14.28 19.16 -17.05
N LYS A 746 14.82 19.48 -15.86
CA LYS A 746 15.33 18.49 -14.91
C LYS A 746 14.64 18.68 -13.56
N GLY A 747 14.25 17.58 -12.91
CA GLY A 747 13.53 17.61 -11.64
C GLY A 747 12.01 17.52 -11.78
N SER A 748 11.31 17.88 -10.70
CA SER A 748 9.84 17.84 -10.58
C SER A 748 9.31 19.12 -9.94
N HIS A 749 8.09 19.53 -10.31
CA HIS A 749 7.49 20.79 -9.86
C HIS A 749 6.94 20.78 -8.43
N ALA A 750 6.80 19.61 -7.80
CA ALA A 750 6.28 19.50 -6.45
C ALA A 750 6.85 18.27 -5.75
N THR A 751 7.17 18.42 -4.46
CA THR A 751 7.58 17.30 -3.62
C THR A 751 6.43 16.30 -3.46
N ASN A 752 6.70 15.05 -3.78
CA ASN A 752 5.80 13.95 -3.46
C ASN A 752 6.59 12.71 -3.02
N SER A 753 6.16 12.10 -1.94
CA SER A 753 6.90 10.99 -1.28
C SER A 753 6.66 9.63 -1.93
N TYR A 754 5.79 9.54 -2.93
CA TYR A 754 5.41 8.28 -3.57
C TYR A 754 6.27 7.94 -4.80
N GLU A 755 6.78 8.95 -5.51
CA GLU A 755 7.52 8.77 -6.78
C GLU A 755 8.98 9.28 -6.74
N GLY A 756 9.46 9.74 -5.58
CA GLY A 756 10.81 10.29 -5.43
C GLY A 756 10.96 11.72 -5.96
N ALA A 757 9.85 12.42 -6.17
CA ALA A 757 9.82 13.82 -6.61
C ALA A 757 10.29 14.75 -5.49
N THR A 758 11.31 15.56 -5.78
CA THR A 758 11.99 16.43 -4.80
C THR A 758 11.45 17.86 -4.73
N GLY A 759 10.57 18.25 -5.66
CA GLY A 759 10.10 19.63 -5.80
C GLY A 759 11.16 20.62 -6.31
N LYS A 760 12.42 20.18 -6.40
CA LYS A 760 13.55 20.93 -6.94
C LYS A 760 13.65 20.72 -8.45
N TRP A 761 13.80 21.80 -9.21
CA TRP A 761 13.90 21.72 -10.67
C TRP A 761 14.55 22.93 -11.31
N PHE A 762 15.03 22.76 -12.54
CA PHE A 762 15.35 23.85 -13.45
C PHE A 762 14.86 23.55 -14.87
N GLY A 763 14.57 24.59 -15.63
CA GLY A 763 14.05 24.40 -16.99
C GLY A 763 14.05 25.64 -17.87
N ILE A 764 14.07 25.37 -19.18
CA ILE A 764 13.97 26.35 -20.27
C ILE A 764 12.62 26.15 -20.94
N GLN A 765 11.75 27.17 -20.86
CA GLN A 765 10.36 27.06 -21.29
C GLN A 765 10.00 28.13 -22.32
N TYR A 766 9.39 27.71 -23.43
CA TYR A 766 8.63 28.59 -24.31
C TYR A 766 7.17 28.61 -23.86
N GLN A 767 6.61 29.79 -23.64
CA GLN A 767 5.23 29.93 -23.16
C GLN A 767 4.42 30.74 -24.14
N LYS A 768 3.30 30.17 -24.60
CA LYS A 768 2.39 30.81 -25.54
C LYS A 768 1.17 31.36 -24.81
N ASN A 769 1.17 32.67 -24.58
CA ASN A 769 0.00 33.39 -24.14
C ASN A 769 -0.52 34.28 -25.28
N SER A 770 -1.84 34.31 -25.49
CA SER A 770 -2.55 35.18 -26.45
C SER A 770 -2.17 36.67 -26.39
N LYS A 771 -1.56 37.14 -25.28
CA LYS A 771 -1.19 38.54 -25.08
C LYS A 771 0.31 38.81 -24.92
N ASN A 772 1.14 37.84 -24.55
CA ASN A 772 2.58 37.99 -24.31
C ASN A 772 3.26 36.61 -24.26
N ASP A 773 3.70 36.09 -25.40
CA ASP A 773 4.56 34.92 -25.44
C ASP A 773 5.96 35.23 -24.86
N ARG A 774 6.59 34.24 -24.21
CA ARG A 774 7.90 34.43 -23.56
C ARG A 774 8.79 33.19 -23.62
N LEU A 775 10.09 33.42 -23.57
CA LEU A 775 11.12 32.41 -23.33
C LEU A 775 11.65 32.62 -21.91
N THR A 776 11.59 31.58 -21.09
CA THR A 776 11.83 31.63 -19.64
C THR A 776 12.95 30.68 -19.26
N TRP A 777 13.87 31.14 -18.41
CA TRP A 777 14.85 30.33 -17.67
C TRP A 777 14.47 30.38 -16.18
N ALA A 778 14.22 29.22 -15.57
CA ALA A 778 13.73 29.13 -14.20
C ALA A 778 14.47 28.05 -13.39
N VAL A 779 14.60 28.31 -12.09
CA VAL A 779 15.17 27.42 -11.06
C VAL A 779 14.29 27.45 -9.81
N ASP A 780 14.23 26.33 -9.08
CA ASP A 780 13.37 26.14 -7.92
C ASP A 780 14.03 25.17 -6.91
N ASP A 781 14.09 25.57 -5.64
CA ASP A 781 14.69 24.79 -4.53
C ASP A 781 13.64 24.11 -3.63
N ASP A 782 12.39 23.98 -4.10
CA ASP A 782 11.19 23.52 -3.35
C ASP A 782 10.73 24.50 -2.24
N VAL A 783 11.32 25.69 -2.17
CA VAL A 783 10.95 26.76 -1.22
C VAL A 783 10.69 28.08 -1.95
N THR A 784 11.58 28.44 -2.87
CA THR A 784 11.62 29.67 -3.64
C THR A 784 11.87 29.34 -5.11
N LYS A 785 10.96 29.79 -5.97
CA LYS A 785 11.16 29.79 -7.41
C LYS A 785 11.70 31.13 -7.88
N THR A 786 12.74 31.11 -8.71
CA THR A 786 13.26 32.28 -9.43
C THR A 786 13.22 32.05 -10.94
N ASP A 787 12.76 33.04 -11.70
CA ASP A 787 12.84 33.03 -13.17
C ASP A 787 13.25 34.37 -13.78
N ILE A 788 13.84 34.30 -14.98
CA ILE A 788 14.05 35.42 -15.89
C ILE A 788 13.42 35.07 -17.24
N ASN A 789 12.90 36.08 -17.95
CA ASN A 789 12.21 35.83 -19.22
C ASN A 789 12.39 36.96 -20.23
N VAL A 790 12.22 36.61 -21.51
CA VAL A 790 12.16 37.55 -22.64
C VAL A 790 10.77 37.47 -23.27
N THR A 791 10.04 38.58 -23.32
CA THR A 791 8.72 38.67 -23.97
C THR A 791 8.82 38.88 -25.48
N GLY A 792 7.79 38.46 -26.22
CA GLY A 792 7.76 38.45 -27.68
C GLY A 792 8.72 37.42 -28.29
N ALA A 793 8.94 36.31 -27.58
CA ALA A 793 9.85 35.24 -27.97
C ALA A 793 9.51 34.62 -29.34
N THR A 794 8.22 34.44 -29.68
CA THR A 794 7.77 33.91 -30.96
C THR A 794 8.40 34.67 -32.12
N THR A 795 8.31 36.00 -32.12
CA THR A 795 8.87 36.82 -33.21
C THR A 795 10.39 36.90 -33.17
N LYS A 796 10.99 36.90 -31.97
CA LYS A 796 12.44 37.10 -31.79
C LYS A 796 13.26 35.85 -32.07
N TYR A 797 12.83 34.70 -31.55
CA TYR A 797 13.65 33.49 -31.47
C TYR A 797 12.95 32.23 -31.98
N PHE A 798 11.62 32.23 -32.13
CA PHE A 798 10.88 31.09 -32.71
C PHE A 798 10.32 31.48 -34.09
N ASN A 799 11.20 31.97 -34.96
CA ASN A 799 10.89 32.51 -36.28
C ASN A 799 11.45 31.64 -37.42
N ASN A 800 11.67 30.35 -37.16
CA ASN A 800 12.31 29.39 -38.07
C ASN A 800 13.76 29.74 -38.48
N GLU A 801 14.48 30.51 -37.68
CA GLU A 801 15.93 30.66 -37.78
C GLU A 801 16.65 29.90 -36.66
N TRP A 802 17.92 29.56 -36.87
CA TRP A 802 18.75 28.98 -35.81
C TRP A 802 19.06 30.02 -34.74
N VAL A 803 18.83 29.65 -33.48
CA VAL A 803 19.09 30.48 -32.30
C VAL A 803 20.05 29.76 -31.38
N HIS A 804 21.13 30.44 -31.01
CA HIS A 804 22.04 30.02 -29.96
C HIS A 804 21.53 30.54 -28.63
N LEU A 805 21.19 29.66 -27.71
CA LEU A 805 20.64 30.01 -26.40
C LEU A 805 21.61 29.56 -25.30
N VAL A 806 21.95 30.47 -24.40
CA VAL A 806 22.72 30.15 -23.20
C VAL A 806 21.99 30.65 -21.96
N CYS A 807 21.68 29.73 -21.03
CA CYS A 807 21.11 30.03 -19.73
C CYS A 807 22.14 29.77 -18.64
N VAL A 808 22.40 30.76 -17.79
CA VAL A 808 23.44 30.72 -16.76
C VAL A 808 22.79 30.92 -15.39
N ARG A 809 23.16 30.07 -14.44
CA ARG A 809 22.97 30.29 -13.01
C ARG A 809 24.33 30.55 -12.38
N ASP A 810 24.49 31.74 -11.84
CA ASP A 810 25.72 32.23 -11.22
C ASP A 810 25.48 32.32 -9.71
N VAL A 811 25.83 31.26 -8.97
CA VAL A 811 25.58 31.17 -7.52
C VAL A 811 26.52 32.10 -6.75
N GLU A 812 27.76 32.27 -7.25
CA GLU A 812 28.74 33.18 -6.66
C GLU A 812 28.22 34.65 -6.71
N GLU A 813 27.66 35.09 -7.84
CA GLU A 813 27.08 36.44 -7.98
C GLU A 813 25.58 36.54 -7.62
N LYS A 814 24.93 35.42 -7.29
CA LYS A 814 23.48 35.29 -7.06
C LYS A 814 22.64 35.84 -8.22
N GLN A 815 22.95 35.43 -9.44
CA GLN A 815 22.28 35.90 -10.66
C GLN A 815 21.87 34.79 -11.60
N LEU A 816 20.72 34.97 -12.25
CA LEU A 816 20.36 34.28 -13.48
C LEU A 816 20.66 35.18 -14.67
N LYS A 817 21.22 34.61 -15.75
CA LYS A 817 21.48 35.32 -17.01
C LYS A 817 21.01 34.46 -18.19
N MET A 818 20.51 35.10 -19.24
CA MET A 818 20.09 34.45 -20.48
C MET A 818 20.68 35.21 -21.65
N TYR A 819 21.35 34.51 -22.55
CA TYR A 819 21.93 35.04 -23.77
C TYR A 819 21.27 34.39 -24.98
N ALA A 820 21.00 35.18 -26.01
CA ALA A 820 20.60 34.68 -27.31
C ALA A 820 21.52 35.24 -28.40
N ASN A 821 22.00 34.37 -29.30
CA ASN A 821 22.91 34.72 -30.40
C ASN A 821 24.14 35.51 -29.92
N GLY A 822 24.76 35.05 -28.83
CA GLY A 822 25.95 35.67 -28.24
C GLY A 822 25.71 36.95 -27.43
N ILE A 823 24.46 37.41 -27.25
CA ILE A 823 24.13 38.69 -26.59
C ILE A 823 23.27 38.44 -25.35
N LEU A 824 23.52 39.15 -24.25
CA LEU A 824 22.69 39.09 -23.03
C LEU A 824 21.29 39.65 -23.31
N VAL A 825 20.24 38.86 -23.09
CA VAL A 825 18.85 39.21 -23.39
C VAL A 825 17.95 39.28 -22.16
N ALA A 826 18.32 38.63 -21.05
CA ALA A 826 17.67 38.80 -19.75
C ALA A 826 18.65 38.52 -18.59
N SER A 827 18.45 39.18 -17.45
CA SER A 827 19.15 38.89 -16.20
C SER A 827 18.31 39.26 -14.98
N GLY A 828 18.58 38.65 -13.83
CA GLY A 828 17.84 38.85 -12.59
C GLY A 828 18.53 38.19 -11.39
N ALA A 829 18.09 38.54 -10.17
CA ALA A 829 18.65 37.98 -8.95
C ALA A 829 18.19 36.53 -8.76
N ASP A 830 19.12 35.63 -8.45
CA ASP A 830 18.83 34.29 -7.96
C ASP A 830 18.60 34.32 -6.45
N LYS A 831 17.41 33.89 -6.03
CA LYS A 831 16.99 33.86 -4.62
C LYS A 831 16.89 32.45 -4.06
N THR A 832 17.25 31.45 -4.86
CA THR A 832 17.14 30.04 -4.50
C THR A 832 18.38 29.59 -3.72
N GLY A 833 18.21 28.56 -2.88
CA GLY A 833 19.25 27.80 -2.23
C GLY A 833 19.71 26.62 -3.09
N ASP A 834 19.89 25.45 -2.47
CA ASP A 834 20.33 24.23 -3.17
C ASP A 834 19.20 23.63 -4.03
N ILE A 835 19.37 23.65 -5.35
CA ILE A 835 18.40 23.06 -6.31
C ILE A 835 18.77 21.62 -6.72
N GLY A 836 19.78 21.02 -6.09
CA GLY A 836 20.35 19.75 -6.52
C GLY A 836 19.34 18.61 -6.47
N THR A 837 19.24 17.83 -7.55
CA THR A 837 18.30 16.70 -7.64
C THR A 837 18.87 15.53 -8.42
N ILE A 838 18.59 14.32 -7.93
CA ILE A 838 18.94 13.04 -8.59
C ILE A 838 17.90 12.62 -9.64
N GLU A 839 16.87 13.45 -9.87
CA GLU A 839 15.85 13.16 -10.87
C GLU A 839 16.39 13.29 -12.30
N ARG A 840 15.84 12.49 -13.22
CA ARG A 840 16.21 12.48 -14.64
C ARG A 840 15.97 13.84 -15.33
N MET A 841 16.65 14.07 -16.44
CA MET A 841 16.50 15.27 -17.28
C MET A 841 15.80 14.91 -18.59
N ALA A 842 14.80 15.69 -18.97
CA ALA A 842 14.12 15.61 -20.26
C ALA A 842 14.63 16.72 -21.18
N ILE A 843 15.19 16.32 -22.33
CA ILE A 843 15.59 17.21 -23.42
C ILE A 843 14.44 17.24 -24.44
N GLY A 844 13.92 18.43 -24.70
CA GLY A 844 12.78 18.66 -25.59
C GLY A 844 11.39 18.47 -24.96
N ASN A 845 11.28 18.23 -23.65
CA ASN A 845 9.99 18.15 -22.96
C ASN A 845 10.11 18.42 -21.46
N CYS A 846 8.97 18.45 -20.76
CA CYS A 846 8.92 18.44 -19.31
C CYS A 846 9.17 17.02 -18.78
N ASN A 847 9.96 16.90 -17.70
CA ASN A 847 10.23 15.62 -17.05
C ASN A 847 8.98 15.03 -16.34
N THR A 848 7.90 15.80 -16.22
CA THR A 848 6.60 15.33 -15.70
C THR A 848 5.60 15.16 -16.84
N ALA A 849 4.93 14.00 -16.90
CA ALA A 849 3.89 13.60 -17.86
C ALA A 849 4.25 13.57 -19.36
N TYR A 850 5.30 14.27 -19.82
CA TYR A 850 5.74 14.32 -21.24
C TYR A 850 4.66 14.87 -22.21
N GLU A 851 3.87 15.86 -21.78
CA GLU A 851 2.73 16.37 -22.58
C GLU A 851 3.01 17.71 -23.27
N ASN A 852 4.14 18.38 -22.95
CA ASN A 852 4.47 19.75 -23.36
C ASN A 852 5.79 19.80 -24.16
N GLY A 853 5.89 18.96 -25.19
CA GLY A 853 7.11 18.78 -25.99
C GLY A 853 7.42 19.93 -26.94
N PHE A 854 8.69 20.32 -26.99
CA PHE A 854 9.25 21.23 -27.97
C PHE A 854 9.01 20.70 -29.39
N GLN A 855 8.67 21.61 -30.32
CA GLN A 855 8.54 21.28 -31.73
C GLN A 855 9.52 22.13 -32.54
N GLY A 856 10.46 21.48 -33.19
CA GLY A 856 11.56 22.14 -33.89
C GLY A 856 12.80 21.25 -33.99
N LEU A 857 13.92 21.87 -34.33
CA LEU A 857 15.23 21.23 -34.37
C LEU A 857 16.05 21.66 -33.16
N MET A 858 16.85 20.74 -32.60
CA MET A 858 17.85 21.03 -31.57
C MET A 858 19.19 20.44 -31.98
N ASP A 859 20.26 21.15 -31.64
CA ASP A 859 21.64 20.83 -31.98
C ASP A 859 22.59 21.34 -30.88
N GLU A 860 23.78 20.73 -30.77
CA GLU A 860 24.89 21.18 -29.92
C GLU A 860 24.51 21.54 -28.46
N LEU A 861 23.74 20.68 -27.77
CA LEU A 861 23.38 20.90 -26.34
C LEU A 861 24.58 20.59 -25.44
N THR A 862 25.05 21.59 -24.70
CA THR A 862 26.15 21.47 -23.74
C THR A 862 25.72 21.96 -22.36
N ILE A 863 26.12 21.24 -21.31
CA ILE A 863 25.97 21.67 -19.92
C ILE A 863 27.36 21.81 -19.29
N TYR A 864 27.59 22.94 -18.63
CA TYR A 864 28.84 23.26 -17.93
C TYR A 864 28.58 23.35 -16.43
N ASN A 865 29.49 22.82 -15.60
CA ASN A 865 29.44 22.95 -14.14
C ASN A 865 29.98 24.31 -13.64
N GLU A 866 29.74 25.36 -14.43
CA GLU A 866 30.27 26.70 -14.21
C GLU A 866 29.42 27.78 -14.90
N ALA A 867 29.58 29.04 -14.48
CA ALA A 867 28.97 30.18 -15.15
C ALA A 867 29.82 30.63 -16.36
N LEU A 868 29.29 30.47 -17.57
CA LEU A 868 29.92 30.99 -18.78
C LEU A 868 29.92 32.51 -18.76
N THR A 869 31.06 33.08 -19.12
CA THR A 869 31.22 34.53 -19.27
C THR A 869 30.59 35.03 -20.56
N ALA A 870 30.26 36.32 -20.62
CA ALA A 870 29.69 36.93 -21.83
C ALA A 870 30.63 36.83 -23.05
N GLU A 871 31.95 36.80 -22.83
CA GLU A 871 32.95 36.65 -23.88
C GLU A 871 32.95 35.23 -24.45
N GLU A 872 32.94 34.21 -23.59
CA GLU A 872 32.84 32.80 -24.00
C GLU A 872 31.54 32.52 -24.76
N VAL A 873 30.41 33.03 -24.27
CA VAL A 873 29.13 32.91 -24.97
C VAL A 873 29.16 33.57 -26.34
N SER A 874 29.78 34.75 -26.47
CA SER A 874 29.95 35.41 -27.76
C SER A 874 30.84 34.62 -28.71
N ASP A 875 31.88 33.98 -28.21
CA ASP A 875 32.82 33.21 -29.02
C ASP A 875 32.24 31.86 -29.45
N HIS A 876 31.49 31.17 -28.58
CA HIS A 876 30.79 29.94 -28.94
C HIS A 876 29.75 30.20 -30.05
N TYR A 877 29.02 31.32 -29.97
CA TYR A 877 28.09 31.74 -31.04
C TYR A 877 28.80 31.91 -32.40
N LYS A 878 29.96 32.60 -32.41
CA LYS A 878 30.75 32.81 -33.63
C LYS A 878 31.29 31.49 -34.19
N GLN A 879 31.71 30.58 -33.33
CA GLN A 879 32.17 29.25 -33.73
C GLN A 879 31.03 28.44 -34.37
N GLY A 880 29.86 28.42 -33.73
CA GLY A 880 28.66 27.72 -34.20
C GLY A 880 28.14 28.19 -35.56
N THR A 881 28.34 29.47 -35.91
CA THR A 881 27.87 30.06 -37.19
C THR A 881 28.89 30.01 -38.33
N SER A 882 30.12 29.57 -38.07
CA SER A 882 31.18 29.50 -39.07
C SER A 882 31.12 28.19 -39.87
N THR A 883 31.22 28.24 -41.21
CA THR A 883 31.34 27.03 -42.06
C THR A 883 32.54 26.19 -41.62
N HIS A 884 32.26 24.98 -41.09
CA HIS A 884 33.23 24.01 -40.59
C HIS A 884 34.50 23.91 -41.45
N ILE A 885 35.64 24.29 -40.85
CA ILE A 885 36.92 23.61 -41.10
C ILE A 885 37.22 22.89 -39.79
N GLU A 886 37.25 21.56 -39.85
CA GLU A 886 37.54 20.67 -38.73
C GLU A 886 38.80 21.11 -37.97
N ASN A 887 38.61 21.64 -36.76
CA ASN A 887 39.64 21.61 -35.73
C ASN A 887 39.26 20.51 -34.75
N ILE A 888 39.68 19.29 -35.07
CA ILE A 888 39.65 18.16 -34.17
C ILE A 888 40.63 18.43 -33.02
N ILE A 889 40.07 18.82 -31.88
CA ILE A 889 40.56 18.52 -30.52
C ILE A 889 39.88 17.16 -30.22
N THR A 890 40.47 16.00 -29.91
CA THR A 890 41.77 15.50 -29.41
C THR A 890 41.74 13.96 -29.57
N PRO A 891 42.84 13.19 -29.45
CA PRO A 891 43.16 12.56 -28.16
C PRO A 891 44.67 12.49 -27.84
N ASN A 892 44.98 12.38 -26.55
CA ASN A 892 46.29 12.02 -26.00
C ASN A 892 47.07 11.01 -26.87
N THR A 893 48.28 11.38 -27.33
CA THR A 893 49.56 10.72 -26.98
C THR A 893 50.69 11.12 -27.94
N GLY A 894 51.82 11.55 -27.36
CA GLY A 894 53.05 11.85 -28.09
C GLY A 894 54.19 12.21 -27.16
N CYS A 895 54.32 11.52 -26.01
CA CYS A 895 55.53 11.64 -25.20
C CYS A 895 56.68 10.99 -25.97
N ALA A 896 57.68 11.80 -26.34
CA ALA A 896 58.93 11.28 -26.87
C ALA A 896 59.80 10.73 -25.73
N TYR A 897 60.38 9.55 -25.91
CA TYR A 897 61.28 8.90 -24.94
C TYR A 897 62.73 8.93 -25.44
N PRO A 898 63.73 9.03 -24.53
CA PRO A 898 63.62 9.09 -23.07
C PRO A 898 63.43 10.52 -22.50
N MET A 899 62.78 10.62 -21.34
CA MET A 899 62.81 11.80 -20.47
C MET A 899 63.41 11.43 -19.10
N PRO A 900 64.49 12.09 -18.64
CA PRO A 900 65.24 13.14 -19.34
C PRO A 900 66.10 12.58 -20.48
N PHE A 901 66.21 13.34 -21.58
CA PHE A 901 67.15 13.03 -22.65
C PHE A 901 68.53 13.63 -22.35
N ALA A 902 69.61 12.97 -22.78
CA ALA A 902 70.96 13.50 -22.59
C ALA A 902 71.42 14.34 -23.79
N ASP A 903 71.29 13.79 -25.00
CA ASP A 903 71.79 14.38 -26.25
C ASP A 903 70.74 14.31 -27.39
N ASP A 904 69.97 13.23 -27.45
CA ASP A 904 69.00 12.94 -28.51
C ASP A 904 67.67 12.42 -27.93
N PHE A 905 66.56 12.56 -28.67
CA PHE A 905 65.28 11.93 -28.34
C PHE A 905 64.54 11.40 -29.59
N TYR A 906 63.57 10.51 -29.37
CA TYR A 906 62.85 9.82 -30.45
C TYR A 906 61.35 10.06 -30.36
N ILE A 907 60.74 10.45 -31.49
CA ILE A 907 59.30 10.68 -31.63
C ILE A 907 58.70 9.50 -32.40
N SER A 908 57.79 8.77 -31.78
CA SER A 908 57.04 7.71 -32.46
C SER A 908 55.92 8.30 -33.31
N VAL A 909 55.87 7.91 -34.58
CA VAL A 909 54.87 8.33 -35.58
C VAL A 909 54.30 7.06 -36.22
N MET A 910 53.17 6.59 -35.68
CA MET A 910 52.52 5.38 -36.20
C MET A 910 52.05 5.58 -37.64
N GLY A 911 52.37 4.61 -38.51
CA GLY A 911 51.90 4.58 -39.90
C GLY A 911 52.63 5.51 -40.88
N ALA A 912 53.80 6.05 -40.52
CA ALA A 912 54.66 6.84 -41.40
C ALA A 912 56.04 6.17 -41.56
N GLU A 913 56.51 5.98 -42.79
CA GLU A 913 57.82 5.37 -43.09
C GLU A 913 58.46 6.03 -44.31
N ASP A 914 59.77 6.29 -44.22
CA ASP A 914 60.61 6.99 -45.20
C ASP A 914 60.12 8.41 -45.59
N LEU A 915 59.37 9.07 -44.70
CA LEU A 915 58.90 10.46 -44.88
C LEU A 915 59.84 11.47 -44.22
N THR A 916 60.02 12.62 -44.87
CA THR A 916 60.78 13.74 -44.30
C THR A 916 59.85 14.64 -43.50
N ALA A 917 60.27 15.04 -42.30
CA ALA A 917 59.50 15.84 -41.36
C ALA A 917 60.34 16.98 -40.79
N GLN A 918 59.72 18.14 -40.55
CA GLN A 918 60.39 19.24 -39.85
C GLN A 918 60.04 19.20 -38.36
N VAL A 919 61.05 19.03 -37.51
CA VAL A 919 60.91 19.19 -36.06
C VAL A 919 61.34 20.58 -35.62
N SER A 920 60.56 21.21 -34.75
CA SER A 920 60.92 22.47 -34.05
C SER A 920 60.72 22.27 -32.56
N VAL A 921 61.69 22.68 -31.73
CA VAL A 921 61.64 22.62 -30.26
C VAL A 921 61.62 24.03 -29.73
N MET A 922 60.69 24.33 -28.83
CA MET A 922 60.43 25.63 -28.23
C MET A 922 60.62 25.59 -26.72
N ASN A 923 61.17 26.67 -26.16
CA ASN A 923 61.22 26.87 -24.71
C ASN A 923 59.83 27.23 -24.15
N THR A 924 59.71 27.35 -22.82
CA THR A 924 58.45 27.70 -22.14
C THR A 924 57.89 29.08 -22.49
N ALA A 925 58.70 29.97 -23.09
CA ALA A 925 58.25 31.25 -23.60
C ALA A 925 57.77 31.19 -25.07
N GLY A 926 57.70 30.00 -25.67
CA GLY A 926 57.24 29.79 -27.04
C GLY A 926 58.26 30.12 -28.13
N GLN A 927 59.53 30.38 -27.78
CA GLN A 927 60.58 30.66 -28.75
C GLN A 927 61.22 29.37 -29.25
N THR A 928 61.33 29.19 -30.58
CA THR A 928 62.03 28.04 -31.18
C THR A 928 63.53 28.11 -30.89
N VAL A 929 64.03 27.13 -30.14
CA VAL A 929 65.42 27.01 -29.70
C VAL A 929 66.20 25.93 -30.46
N TYR A 930 65.51 25.03 -31.15
CA TYR A 930 66.11 24.04 -32.06
C TYR A 930 65.15 23.70 -33.19
N GLN A 931 65.67 23.48 -34.40
CA GLN A 931 64.86 23.07 -35.55
C GLN A 931 65.70 22.22 -36.51
N ALA A 932 65.15 21.11 -36.99
CA ALA A 932 65.82 20.21 -37.92
C ALA A 932 64.83 19.53 -38.87
N GLN A 933 65.33 19.06 -40.02
CA GLN A 933 64.64 18.10 -40.88
C GLN A 933 65.08 16.70 -40.45
N VAL A 934 64.13 15.80 -40.21
CA VAL A 934 64.37 14.41 -39.81
C VAL A 934 63.65 13.48 -40.78
N ILE A 935 64.19 12.29 -40.97
CA ILE A 935 63.52 11.24 -41.75
C ILE A 935 62.91 10.26 -40.77
N ILE A 936 61.64 9.92 -40.97
CA ILE A 936 60.92 8.93 -40.18
C ILE A 936 61.23 7.56 -40.76
N GLN A 937 61.94 6.71 -40.02
CA GLN A 937 62.27 5.34 -40.43
C GLN A 937 61.73 4.36 -39.40
N GLY A 938 61.04 3.31 -39.86
CA GLY A 938 60.40 2.34 -38.98
C GLY A 938 59.36 2.95 -38.02
N GLY A 939 58.67 4.02 -38.44
CA GLY A 939 57.70 4.73 -37.60
C GLY A 939 58.31 5.64 -36.53
N ILE A 940 59.61 5.96 -36.60
CA ILE A 940 60.28 6.79 -35.60
C ILE A 940 61.04 7.94 -36.26
N ALA A 941 60.79 9.17 -35.79
CA ALA A 941 61.62 10.34 -36.06
C ALA A 941 62.70 10.48 -34.97
N HIS A 942 63.98 10.34 -35.37
CA HIS A 942 65.11 10.56 -34.47
C HIS A 942 65.56 12.02 -34.52
N VAL A 943 65.55 12.69 -33.37
CA VAL A 943 65.98 14.08 -33.20
C VAL A 943 67.30 14.10 -32.44
N ALA A 944 68.39 14.45 -33.14
CA ALA A 944 69.76 14.35 -32.63
C ALA A 944 70.42 15.71 -32.35
N ASN A 945 71.46 15.72 -31.51
CA ASN A 945 72.30 16.87 -31.16
C ASN A 945 71.58 18.00 -30.42
N VAL A 946 70.65 17.67 -29.52
CA VAL A 946 69.97 18.63 -28.63
C VAL A 946 70.59 18.68 -27.22
N GLY A 947 71.74 18.04 -27.02
CA GLY A 947 72.56 18.08 -25.80
C GLY A 947 73.07 19.44 -25.37
N PHE A 948 73.00 20.46 -26.22
CA PHE A 948 73.34 21.84 -25.84
C PHE A 948 72.19 22.60 -25.14
N LEU A 949 70.94 22.12 -25.22
CA LEU A 949 69.81 22.80 -24.58
C LEU A 949 69.99 22.82 -23.05
N PRO A 950 69.69 23.93 -22.33
CA PRO A 950 69.69 23.95 -20.87
C PRO A 950 68.72 22.94 -20.26
N LYS A 951 68.94 22.52 -19.00
CA LYS A 951 67.96 21.70 -18.26
C LYS A 951 66.63 22.43 -18.15
N GLY A 952 65.52 21.76 -18.41
CA GLY A 952 64.19 22.38 -18.41
C GLY A 952 63.15 21.68 -19.28
N TYR A 953 61.95 22.27 -19.33
CA TYR A 953 60.81 21.79 -20.11
C TYR A 953 60.77 22.46 -21.48
N TYR A 954 60.52 21.66 -22.52
CA TYR A 954 60.37 22.14 -23.88
C TYR A 954 59.13 21.53 -24.54
N VAL A 955 58.57 22.25 -25.51
CA VAL A 955 57.50 21.75 -26.40
C VAL A 955 58.11 21.56 -27.78
N TYR A 956 57.85 20.44 -28.44
CA TYR A 956 58.23 20.26 -29.84
C TYR A 956 57.00 20.18 -30.74
N THR A 957 57.18 20.57 -32.00
CA THR A 957 56.24 20.34 -33.09
C THR A 957 56.94 19.54 -34.19
N LEU A 958 56.35 18.45 -34.66
CA LEU A 958 56.81 17.67 -35.81
C LEU A 958 55.80 17.85 -36.95
N LYS A 959 56.22 18.51 -38.02
CA LYS A 959 55.39 18.75 -39.20
C LYS A 959 55.72 17.75 -40.30
N ILE A 960 54.72 16.99 -40.72
CA ILE A 960 54.79 16.01 -41.83
C ILE A 960 53.70 16.42 -42.82
N ASP A 961 54.09 16.90 -43.99
CA ASP A 961 53.20 17.52 -44.97
C ASP A 961 52.28 18.61 -44.35
N GLN A 962 50.96 18.39 -44.36
CA GLN A 962 49.97 19.30 -43.75
C GLN A 962 49.60 18.95 -42.31
N ARG A 963 50.17 17.86 -41.75
CA ARG A 963 49.91 17.42 -40.38
C ARG A 963 50.97 17.98 -39.44
N ILE A 964 50.55 18.41 -38.25
CA ILE A 964 51.44 18.87 -37.19
C ILE A 964 51.16 18.04 -35.94
N LEU A 965 52.19 17.36 -35.46
CA LEU A 965 52.21 16.69 -34.17
C LEU A 965 52.86 17.63 -33.15
N VAL A 966 52.35 17.66 -31.92
CA VAL A 966 52.91 18.49 -30.84
C VAL A 966 53.12 17.62 -29.61
N GLY A 967 54.27 17.75 -28.96
CA GLY A 967 54.59 17.00 -27.75
C GLY A 967 55.51 17.76 -26.79
N LYS A 968 55.77 17.18 -25.62
CA LYS A 968 56.64 17.77 -24.58
C LYS A 968 57.87 16.91 -24.38
N ILE A 969 59.00 17.54 -24.05
CA ILE A 969 60.24 16.86 -23.63
C ILE A 969 60.85 17.57 -22.41
N VAL A 970 61.56 16.81 -21.58
CA VAL A 970 62.28 17.31 -20.40
C VAL A 970 63.75 16.93 -20.54
N LYS A 971 64.62 17.87 -20.20
CA LYS A 971 66.06 17.67 -20.12
C LYS A 971 66.61 17.88 -18.72
#